data_AF-A0A2V6EDB0-F1
#
_entry.id   AF-A0A2V6EDB0-F1
#
_cell.length_a   1.000
_cell.length_b   1.000
_cell.length_c   1.000
_cell.angle_alpha   90.00
_cell.angle_beta   90.00
_cell.angle_gamma   90.00
#
_symmetry.space_group_name_H-M   'P 1'
#
loop_
_entity.id
_entity.type
_entity.pdbx_description
1 polymer ?
#
loop_
_entity_poly.entity_id
_entity_poly.type
_entity_poly.pdbx_seq_one_letter_code
_entity_poly.pdbx_strand_id
1 'polypeptide(L)'
;MNTGAFKSVDGAKTFNLLPARHGDHHGLWIDPQNPNRIGNANDGGASISMDGGKTWTTQNNQPTAQFYHVATDNGYPYHIYGPQQDNSNVGIASRSDEGVITAQDWFVAGGGECGFVIPDPRDWHIIYSNSEGYVVRYDKNKEEGQDVSVWPMDHSGHGAVDLLHRFQWVTPLLLSPHNPDVLYTAAECVFKSTDHGMSWTQISNDLTKNDKSKQQPSGGPLTNDITSVEYYDTVFALAESPKKQGTLWAGTDDGLVHVTTDDGKNWANVTPKMPDWSTVSIIDPSPHDATTAYVAVDRHRLDDFKPYIFKTTDLGKSWSTIINGIPEGAYVRSVREDPKRKGLLYAGTELGVYLSLDDGAHWQPLQLNLPQSPIHDLVVKDDDLVVATHGRSFWVLDNLTPLRQLNAQNSSSEMLLYQPQTAVRLHYPEEIDKRQPAGDNPPMGAMIDYYFKSAPKDEVTLDILDAQGKLVRHLSSKEKKENEQPPEWPDRVEAPKTIPANEGMNRFAWDLRYNEPIQIPGAFYSGNPPRGALALPGDYQVKLTAIGKTQTAMLHLVIDPRTKDHERELAKQFELSTQVNKRISELHQAVNEVREVKSQIQALRTKFGDDPKVKPALDAADGMEHKMSDVEQQLIQVNMKGSEGNLAFPNMLNEAFDTFSHSVDAGDREPTKPQMDVFASLSGRLDEQLKKWNAIKQDDLPKVTALIKEADLPALVIKENKEGRSPDRPGGL
;
A
#
# COMPACT_ATOMS: atom_id res chain seq x y z
N MET A 1 -11.06 4.00 40.29
CA MET A 1 -10.76 2.58 39.98
C MET A 1 -9.25 2.39 39.94
N ASN A 2 -8.76 1.15 40.07
CA ASN A 2 -7.33 0.85 39.88
C ASN A 2 -7.18 0.06 38.57
N THR A 3 -6.41 0.59 37.63
CA THR A 3 -6.22 -0.02 36.29
C THR A 3 -5.00 -0.94 36.21
N GLY A 4 -4.16 -1.00 37.26
CA GLY A 4 -2.96 -1.84 37.28
C GLY A 4 -3.22 -3.33 37.59
N ALA A 5 -2.29 -4.20 37.20
CA ALA A 5 -2.30 -5.61 37.58
C ALA A 5 -1.72 -5.80 38.99
N PHE A 6 -2.45 -6.48 39.87
CA PHE A 6 -1.99 -6.73 41.25
C PHE A 6 -1.98 -8.22 41.59
N LYS A 7 -1.03 -8.61 42.44
CA LYS A 7 -0.89 -9.97 42.97
C LYS A 7 -1.03 -9.97 44.49
N SER A 8 -1.87 -10.87 44.98
CA SER A 8 -1.94 -11.26 46.38
C SER A 8 -1.52 -12.72 46.53
N VAL A 9 -0.80 -13.02 47.61
CA VAL A 9 -0.42 -14.39 48.01
C VAL A 9 -0.93 -14.75 49.40
N ASP A 10 -1.77 -13.91 50.00
CA ASP A 10 -2.23 -14.00 51.38
C ASP A 10 -3.77 -14.00 51.52
N GLY A 11 -4.47 -14.33 50.43
CA GLY A 11 -5.93 -14.35 50.39
C GLY A 11 -6.55 -12.96 50.27
N ALA A 12 -5.98 -12.10 49.41
CA ALA A 12 -6.43 -10.74 49.12
C ALA A 12 -6.37 -9.76 50.31
N LYS A 13 -5.46 -9.99 51.27
CA LYS A 13 -5.24 -9.04 52.37
C LYS A 13 -4.27 -7.95 51.97
N THR A 14 -3.24 -8.31 51.20
CA THR A 14 -2.27 -7.37 50.63
C THR A 14 -2.09 -7.63 49.15
N PHE A 15 -1.80 -6.56 48.42
CA PHE A 15 -1.61 -6.56 46.97
C PHE A 15 -0.28 -5.90 46.61
N ASN A 16 0.45 -6.53 45.71
CA ASN A 16 1.67 -5.97 45.13
C ASN A 16 1.46 -5.75 43.64
N LEU A 17 1.92 -4.62 43.12
CA LEU A 17 1.85 -4.31 41.70
C LEU A 17 2.69 -5.31 40.90
N LEU A 18 2.10 -5.85 39.84
CA LEU A 18 2.82 -6.57 38.78
C LEU A 18 3.17 -5.56 37.69
N PRO A 19 4.44 -5.49 37.23
CA PRO A 19 4.86 -4.60 36.15
C PRO A 19 4.40 -5.13 34.78
N ALA A 20 3.08 -5.27 34.60
CA ALA A 20 2.48 -5.59 33.31
C ALA A 20 2.74 -4.46 32.29
N ARG A 21 2.66 -4.78 31.00
CA ARG A 21 3.05 -3.88 29.90
C ARG A 21 2.05 -2.75 29.60
N HIS A 22 0.81 -2.89 30.06
CA HIS A 22 -0.30 -1.96 29.85
C HIS A 22 -1.20 -1.91 31.10
N GLY A 23 -2.13 -0.95 31.16
CA GLY A 23 -3.23 -0.93 32.14
C GLY A 23 -4.47 -1.69 31.65
N ASP A 24 -5.49 -1.74 32.51
CA ASP A 24 -6.83 -2.30 32.27
C ASP A 24 -6.83 -3.78 31.85
N HIS A 25 -6.77 -4.62 32.89
CA HIS A 25 -6.56 -6.05 32.77
C HIS A 25 -7.87 -6.83 32.85
N HIS A 26 -8.32 -7.34 31.71
CA HIS A 26 -9.63 -8.01 31.57
C HIS A 26 -9.53 -9.55 31.59
N GLY A 27 -8.34 -10.10 31.32
CA GLY A 27 -8.11 -11.54 31.28
C GLY A 27 -6.84 -11.96 32.00
N LEU A 28 -6.95 -12.98 32.86
CA LEU A 28 -5.81 -13.55 33.56
C LEU A 28 -5.88 -15.09 33.54
N TRP A 29 -4.80 -15.71 33.12
CA TRP A 29 -4.61 -17.16 33.19
C TRP A 29 -3.31 -17.47 33.91
N ILE A 30 -3.35 -18.39 34.87
CA ILE A 30 -2.17 -18.88 35.59
C ILE A 30 -2.08 -20.38 35.32
N ASP A 31 -0.93 -20.84 34.82
CA ASP A 31 -0.74 -22.27 34.52
C ASP A 31 -0.89 -23.08 35.83
N PRO A 32 -1.85 -24.02 35.90
CA PRO A 32 -2.10 -24.81 37.11
C PRO A 32 -0.94 -25.75 37.45
N GLN A 33 -0.05 -26.04 36.49
CA GLN A 33 1.14 -26.88 36.69
C GLN A 33 2.39 -26.05 37.01
N ASN A 34 2.40 -24.75 36.69
CA ASN A 34 3.54 -23.88 36.93
C ASN A 34 3.10 -22.41 37.10
N PRO A 35 2.90 -21.93 38.35
CA PRO A 35 2.36 -20.58 38.60
C PRO A 35 3.31 -19.44 38.21
N ASN A 36 4.53 -19.73 37.73
CA ASN A 36 5.38 -18.73 37.12
C ASN A 36 4.93 -18.36 35.70
N ARG A 37 4.14 -19.22 35.04
CA ARG A 37 3.58 -18.96 33.73
C ARG A 37 2.22 -18.28 33.88
N ILE A 38 2.15 -17.06 33.38
CA ILE A 38 0.95 -16.21 33.49
C ILE A 38 0.65 -15.64 32.11
N GLY A 39 -0.57 -15.82 31.63
CA GLY A 39 -1.13 -15.08 30.51
C GLY A 39 -1.94 -13.90 31.03
N ASN A 40 -1.69 -12.71 30.51
CA ASN A 40 -2.39 -11.47 30.85
C ASN A 40 -2.91 -10.81 29.58
N ALA A 41 -4.22 -10.58 29.51
CA ALA A 41 -4.89 -9.83 28.46
C ALA A 41 -5.40 -8.51 29.03
N ASN A 42 -5.11 -7.44 28.33
CA ASN A 42 -5.43 -6.05 28.66
C ASN A 42 -5.75 -5.26 27.39
N ASP A 43 -6.07 -3.98 27.52
CA ASP A 43 -6.46 -3.15 26.36
C ASP A 43 -5.35 -2.99 25.31
N GLY A 44 -4.08 -3.09 25.73
CA GLY A 44 -2.93 -3.12 24.82
C GLY A 44 -2.68 -4.48 24.14
N GLY A 45 -3.47 -5.51 24.45
CA GLY A 45 -3.35 -6.87 23.90
C GLY A 45 -2.92 -7.92 24.93
N ALA A 46 -2.34 -9.02 24.46
CA ALA A 46 -1.93 -10.14 25.31
C ALA A 46 -0.41 -10.21 25.53
N SER A 47 -0.01 -10.52 26.76
CA SER A 47 1.39 -10.76 27.13
C SER A 47 1.54 -12.00 28.02
N ILE A 48 2.72 -12.62 27.97
CA ILE A 48 3.04 -13.84 28.73
C ILE A 48 4.22 -13.56 29.65
N SER A 49 4.10 -13.98 30.90
CA SER A 49 5.20 -14.06 31.86
C SER A 49 5.62 -15.51 32.03
N MET A 50 6.92 -15.76 32.21
CA MET A 50 7.48 -17.08 32.54
C MET A 50 8.13 -17.14 33.93
N ASP A 51 8.11 -16.04 34.70
CA ASP A 51 8.82 -15.88 35.97
C ASP A 51 7.93 -15.34 37.12
N GLY A 52 6.61 -15.52 36.99
CA GLY A 52 5.62 -15.18 38.01
C GLY A 52 5.19 -13.72 38.01
N GLY A 53 5.34 -13.03 36.87
CA GLY A 53 4.89 -11.68 36.60
C GLY A 53 5.98 -10.63 36.76
N LYS A 54 7.27 -11.02 36.84
CA LYS A 54 8.39 -10.07 36.98
C LYS A 54 8.77 -9.50 35.62
N THR A 55 8.72 -10.32 34.57
CA THR A 55 8.95 -9.91 33.18
C THR A 55 7.87 -10.45 32.26
N TRP A 56 7.64 -9.74 31.16
CA TRP A 56 6.57 -10.03 30.20
C TRP A 56 7.08 -9.92 28.77
N THR A 57 6.56 -10.77 27.88
CA THR A 57 6.74 -10.64 26.42
C THR A 57 6.25 -9.28 25.91
N THR A 58 6.64 -8.92 24.67
CA THR A 58 6.06 -7.75 24.00
C THR A 58 4.57 -7.98 23.69
N GLN A 59 3.80 -6.88 23.63
CA GLN A 59 2.43 -6.85 23.10
C GLN A 59 2.38 -6.28 21.67
N ASN A 60 3.48 -5.69 21.18
CA ASN A 60 3.61 -5.06 19.85
C ASN A 60 3.80 -6.09 18.73
N ASN A 61 3.12 -7.22 18.81
CA ASN A 61 3.18 -8.33 17.86
C ASN A 61 1.79 -8.79 17.40
N GLN A 62 0.74 -8.06 17.79
CA GLN A 62 -0.66 -8.34 17.47
C GLN A 62 -1.28 -7.06 16.87
N PRO A 63 -1.99 -7.14 15.72
CA PRO A 63 -2.64 -5.97 15.13
C PRO A 63 -3.99 -5.71 15.81
N THR A 64 -3.96 -5.32 17.09
CA THR A 64 -5.15 -5.12 17.94
C THR A 64 -5.63 -3.68 18.01
N ALA A 65 -5.06 -2.76 17.21
CA ALA A 65 -5.43 -1.36 17.27
C ALA A 65 -6.92 -1.16 16.94
N GLN A 66 -7.58 -0.39 17.80
CA GLN A 66 -9.00 -0.08 17.76
C GLN A 66 -9.19 1.38 17.39
N PHE A 67 -9.53 1.66 16.13
CA PHE A 67 -9.69 3.02 15.63
C PHE A 67 -11.15 3.45 15.61
N TYR A 68 -11.44 4.66 16.10
CA TYR A 68 -12.79 5.25 16.04
C TYR A 68 -13.04 5.94 14.71
N HIS A 69 -12.06 6.69 14.21
CA HIS A 69 -12.15 7.51 13.00
C HIS A 69 -10.87 7.41 12.19
N VAL A 70 -10.95 7.79 10.90
CA VAL A 70 -9.78 7.86 10.02
C VAL A 70 -9.74 9.16 9.24
N ALA A 71 -8.56 9.76 9.18
CA ALA A 71 -8.25 10.85 8.28
C ALA A 71 -6.97 10.57 7.49
N THR A 72 -6.74 11.33 6.43
CA THR A 72 -5.52 11.28 5.62
C THR A 72 -5.03 12.68 5.28
N ASP A 73 -3.72 12.84 5.08
CA ASP A 73 -3.12 14.10 4.61
C ASP A 73 -2.91 14.12 3.09
N ASN A 74 -2.29 15.19 2.58
CA ASN A 74 -1.88 15.33 1.18
C ASN A 74 -0.36 15.14 0.96
N GLY A 75 0.34 14.52 1.91
CA GLY A 75 1.76 14.21 1.82
C GLY A 75 2.08 13.11 0.79
N TYR A 76 3.36 12.92 0.49
CA TYR A 76 3.81 11.74 -0.27
C TYR A 76 5.06 11.10 0.38
N PRO A 77 4.98 9.82 0.81
CA PRO A 77 3.72 9.08 0.99
C PRO A 77 2.75 9.81 1.92
N TYR A 78 1.45 9.63 1.71
CA TYR A 78 0.45 10.25 2.58
C TYR A 78 0.41 9.51 3.92
N HIS A 79 0.01 10.18 4.99
CA HIS A 79 -0.19 9.56 6.29
C HIS A 79 -1.66 9.27 6.56
N ILE A 80 -1.91 8.21 7.32
CA ILE A 80 -3.20 7.79 7.83
C ILE A 80 -3.22 8.12 9.33
N TYR A 81 -4.29 8.77 9.78
CA TYR A 81 -4.44 9.23 11.14
C TYR A 81 -5.65 8.60 11.79
N GLY A 82 -5.55 8.29 13.08
CA GLY A 82 -6.73 7.97 13.86
C GLY A 82 -6.46 7.91 15.37
N PRO A 83 -7.52 8.15 16.16
CA PRO A 83 -7.50 7.92 17.60
C PRO A 83 -7.54 6.41 17.89
N GLN A 84 -6.58 5.91 18.68
CA GLN A 84 -6.55 4.51 19.09
C GLN A 84 -7.07 4.39 20.51
N GLN A 85 -8.13 3.62 20.70
CA GLN A 85 -8.71 3.38 22.03
C GLN A 85 -7.68 2.85 23.03
N ASP A 86 -7.75 3.37 24.27
CA ASP A 86 -6.92 3.02 25.42
C ASP A 86 -5.41 3.16 25.14
N ASN A 87 -5.04 4.03 24.20
CA ASN A 87 -3.68 4.31 23.75
C ASN A 87 -3.59 5.75 23.20
N SER A 88 -2.47 6.13 22.58
CA SER A 88 -2.36 7.43 21.91
C SER A 88 -3.07 7.45 20.57
N ASN A 89 -3.53 8.62 20.13
CA ASN A 89 -3.74 8.86 18.71
C ASN A 89 -2.43 8.73 17.93
N VAL A 90 -2.56 8.44 16.65
CA VAL A 90 -1.43 8.07 15.81
C VAL A 90 -1.56 8.63 14.40
N GLY A 91 -0.41 8.89 13.78
CA GLY A 91 -0.22 9.00 12.35
C GLY A 91 0.74 7.89 11.87
N ILE A 92 0.47 7.32 10.70
CA ILE A 92 1.31 6.28 10.08
C ILE A 92 1.44 6.53 8.58
N ALA A 93 2.61 6.29 7.99
CA ALA A 93 2.76 6.34 6.53
C ALA A 93 1.91 5.27 5.84
N SER A 94 1.33 5.59 4.67
CA SER A 94 0.60 4.63 3.83
C SER A 94 1.51 3.62 3.13
N ARG A 95 2.83 3.89 3.11
CA ARG A 95 3.87 3.04 2.53
C ARG A 95 5.25 3.46 3.04
N SER A 96 6.20 2.54 3.03
CA SER A 96 7.61 2.79 3.33
C SER A 96 8.53 2.48 2.14
N ASP A 97 9.70 3.12 2.06
CA ASP A 97 10.72 2.76 1.05
C ASP A 97 11.40 1.40 1.38
N GLU A 98 11.24 0.89 2.61
CA GLU A 98 11.75 -0.43 3.07
C GLU A 98 10.90 -1.61 2.57
N GLY A 99 9.82 -1.36 1.81
CA GLY A 99 8.98 -2.42 1.26
C GLY A 99 7.93 -3.00 2.23
N VAL A 100 7.96 -2.56 3.49
CA VAL A 100 7.00 -2.90 4.57
C VAL A 100 6.82 -1.71 5.50
N ILE A 101 5.67 -1.63 6.16
CA ILE A 101 5.35 -0.55 7.10
C ILE A 101 5.62 -1.05 8.53
N THR A 102 6.56 -0.41 9.23
CA THR A 102 7.06 -0.86 10.53
C THR A 102 6.72 0.12 11.64
N ALA A 103 7.10 -0.20 12.89
CA ALA A 103 6.95 0.69 14.04
C ALA A 103 7.63 2.08 13.85
N GLN A 104 8.61 2.18 12.94
CA GLN A 104 9.35 3.42 12.64
C GLN A 104 8.50 4.44 11.88
N ASP A 105 7.48 3.96 11.16
CA ASP A 105 6.60 4.77 10.32
C ASP A 105 5.43 5.38 11.12
N TRP A 106 5.30 5.03 12.40
CA TRP A 106 4.28 5.54 13.32
C TRP A 106 4.78 6.75 14.12
N PHE A 107 3.88 7.69 14.40
CA PHE A 107 4.12 8.79 15.33
C PHE A 107 2.85 9.19 16.09
N VAL A 108 2.99 9.84 17.25
CA VAL A 108 1.86 10.41 18.00
C VAL A 108 1.39 11.72 17.33
N ALA A 109 0.08 11.84 17.10
CA ALA A 109 -0.52 12.90 16.29
C ALA A 109 -1.30 13.92 17.14
N GLY A 110 -0.67 14.43 18.21
CA GLY A 110 -1.26 15.47 19.09
C GLY A 110 -1.89 14.98 20.39
N GLY A 111 -2.00 13.66 20.59
CA GLY A 111 -2.52 13.04 21.82
C GLY A 111 -4.06 12.99 21.90
N GLY A 112 -4.56 12.30 22.92
CA GLY A 112 -5.98 11.88 23.01
C GLY A 112 -6.20 10.49 22.41
N GLU A 113 -7.31 9.82 22.74
CA GLU A 113 -7.52 8.40 22.38
C GLU A 113 -8.83 8.08 21.66
N CYS A 114 -9.79 9.01 21.65
CA CYS A 114 -11.17 8.69 21.29
C CYS A 114 -11.84 9.61 20.26
N GLY A 115 -11.31 10.81 20.01
CA GLY A 115 -11.97 11.83 19.17
C GLY A 115 -11.69 11.71 17.66
N PHE A 116 -11.12 12.75 17.08
CA PHE A 116 -10.75 12.87 15.68
C PHE A 116 -9.31 13.35 15.60
N VAL A 117 -8.63 13.04 14.49
CA VAL A 117 -7.29 13.52 14.18
C VAL A 117 -7.32 14.04 12.75
N ILE A 118 -7.10 15.34 12.57
CA ILE A 118 -7.29 16.03 11.29
C ILE A 118 -6.02 16.80 10.95
N PRO A 119 -5.22 16.33 9.98
CA PRO A 119 -4.07 17.08 9.48
C PRO A 119 -4.54 18.31 8.68
N ASP A 120 -3.78 19.41 8.74
CA ASP A 120 -3.98 20.54 7.84
C ASP A 120 -3.61 20.10 6.41
N PRO A 121 -4.52 20.26 5.42
CA PRO A 121 -4.30 19.77 4.07
C PRO A 121 -3.17 20.51 3.31
N ARG A 122 -2.68 21.65 3.85
CA ARG A 122 -1.58 22.44 3.27
C ARG A 122 -0.22 22.06 3.85
N ASP A 123 -0.20 21.63 5.10
CA ASP A 123 1.01 21.24 5.84
C ASP A 123 0.66 20.14 6.85
N TRP A 124 0.99 18.89 6.50
CA TRP A 124 0.65 17.72 7.30
C TRP A 124 1.31 17.70 8.69
N HIS A 125 2.30 18.56 8.92
CA HIS A 125 2.91 18.71 10.25
C HIS A 125 2.01 19.46 11.23
N ILE A 126 1.01 20.21 10.76
CA ILE A 126 0.02 20.85 11.62
C ILE A 126 -1.18 19.92 11.72
N ILE A 127 -1.47 19.45 12.93
CA ILE A 127 -2.49 18.43 13.19
C ILE A 127 -3.42 18.96 14.27
N TYR A 128 -4.72 18.80 14.07
CA TYR A 128 -5.71 19.04 15.11
C TYR A 128 -6.21 17.69 15.61
N SER A 129 -6.18 17.47 16.92
CA SER A 129 -6.77 16.28 17.52
C SER A 129 -7.67 16.64 18.69
N ASN A 130 -8.58 15.75 19.04
CA ASN A 130 -9.35 15.91 20.27
C ASN A 130 -9.58 14.59 21.00
N SER A 131 -9.95 14.75 22.26
CA SER A 131 -10.38 13.71 23.19
C SER A 131 -11.43 14.36 24.08
N GLU A 132 -12.65 13.84 24.11
CA GLU A 132 -13.73 14.48 24.86
C GLU A 132 -13.92 15.96 24.42
N GLY A 133 -13.98 16.89 25.38
CA GLY A 133 -14.01 18.34 25.11
C GLY A 133 -12.65 19.00 24.87
N TYR A 134 -11.54 18.26 24.97
CA TYR A 134 -10.19 18.80 24.81
C TYR A 134 -9.74 18.77 23.36
N VAL A 135 -9.29 19.90 22.82
CA VAL A 135 -8.80 20.04 21.44
C VAL A 135 -7.37 20.55 21.45
N VAL A 136 -6.48 19.87 20.71
CA VAL A 136 -5.08 20.21 20.55
C VAL A 136 -4.80 20.65 19.13
N ARG A 137 -4.05 21.74 18.99
CA ARG A 137 -3.30 22.05 17.78
C ARG A 137 -1.85 21.62 17.99
N TYR A 138 -1.40 20.63 17.24
CA TYR A 138 -0.08 20.01 17.33
C TYR A 138 0.79 20.37 16.13
N ASP A 139 2.04 20.75 16.38
CA ASP A 139 3.07 20.97 15.36
C ASP A 139 4.10 19.83 15.45
N LYS A 140 4.04 18.89 14.50
CA LYS A 140 4.88 17.70 14.46
C LYS A 140 6.36 18.01 14.22
N ASN A 141 6.69 19.13 13.57
CA ASN A 141 8.08 19.53 13.35
C ASN A 141 8.74 19.99 14.65
N LYS A 142 7.96 20.66 15.51
CA LYS A 142 8.42 21.16 16.81
C LYS A 142 8.17 20.19 17.96
N GLU A 143 7.32 19.20 17.73
CA GLU A 143 6.77 18.30 18.74
C GLU A 143 6.08 19.07 19.88
N GLU A 144 5.35 20.12 19.52
CA GLU A 144 4.67 21.04 20.44
C GLU A 144 3.15 20.99 20.26
N GLY A 145 2.41 20.85 21.36
CA GLY A 145 0.94 20.91 21.38
C GLY A 145 0.43 22.15 22.10
N GLN A 146 -0.63 22.75 21.57
CA GLN A 146 -1.34 23.88 22.16
C GLN A 146 -2.81 23.51 22.37
N ASP A 147 -3.31 23.73 23.59
CA ASP A 147 -4.74 23.65 23.90
C ASP A 147 -5.51 24.77 23.19
N VAL A 148 -6.50 24.37 22.39
CA VAL A 148 -7.40 25.24 21.63
C VAL A 148 -8.88 24.84 21.85
N SER A 149 -9.17 24.24 23.02
CA SER A 149 -10.50 23.77 23.40
C SER A 149 -11.51 24.92 23.51
N VAL A 150 -12.78 24.64 23.19
CA VAL A 150 -13.89 25.58 23.40
C VAL A 150 -14.03 25.93 24.89
N TRP A 151 -13.88 24.93 25.74
CA TRP A 151 -14.03 25.04 27.18
C TRP A 151 -12.99 24.18 27.91
N PRO A 152 -11.78 24.70 28.20
CA PRO A 152 -10.64 23.92 28.71
C PRO A 152 -10.77 23.64 30.21
N MET A 153 -11.71 22.78 30.58
CA MET A 153 -11.98 22.36 31.95
C MET A 153 -12.21 20.85 32.01
N ASP A 154 -11.63 20.20 33.03
CA ASP A 154 -11.89 18.79 33.32
C ASP A 154 -13.29 18.65 33.95
N HIS A 155 -14.09 17.75 33.40
CA HIS A 155 -15.47 17.48 33.83
C HIS A 155 -15.64 16.08 34.44
N SER A 156 -14.54 15.35 34.66
CA SER A 156 -14.56 14.01 35.22
C SER A 156 -15.37 13.96 36.53
N GLY A 157 -16.27 13.00 36.62
CA GLY A 157 -17.14 12.82 37.80
C GLY A 157 -18.41 13.70 37.83
N HIS A 158 -18.61 14.60 36.86
CA HIS A 158 -19.83 15.43 36.75
C HIS A 158 -20.84 14.81 35.78
N GLY A 159 -22.12 14.75 36.16
CA GLY A 159 -23.18 14.41 35.23
C GLY A 159 -23.39 15.50 34.19
N ALA A 160 -23.82 15.13 32.98
CA ALA A 160 -24.03 16.07 31.88
C ALA A 160 -25.04 17.20 32.21
N VAL A 161 -25.95 16.96 33.16
CA VAL A 161 -26.94 17.94 33.64
C VAL A 161 -26.30 19.16 34.31
N ASP A 162 -25.11 19.02 34.89
CA ASP A 162 -24.41 20.07 35.61
C ASP A 162 -23.48 20.90 34.70
N LEU A 163 -23.30 20.48 33.44
CA LEU A 163 -22.35 21.08 32.52
C LEU A 163 -22.94 22.24 31.72
N LEU A 164 -22.08 23.23 31.43
CA LEU A 164 -22.42 24.32 30.51
C LEU A 164 -22.55 23.79 29.07
N HIS A 165 -21.57 23.01 28.63
CA HIS A 165 -21.54 22.35 27.33
C HIS A 165 -21.24 20.86 27.52
N ARG A 166 -21.98 20.02 26.79
CA ARG A 166 -21.92 18.55 26.87
C ARG A 166 -21.08 18.01 25.72
N PHE A 167 -19.76 17.98 25.91
CA PHE A 167 -18.83 17.36 24.96
C PHE A 167 -18.81 15.85 25.16
N GLN A 168 -18.97 15.10 24.08
CA GLN A 168 -18.98 13.64 24.09
C GLN A 168 -17.54 13.10 24.01
N TRP A 169 -17.29 11.89 24.51
CA TRP A 169 -16.03 11.15 24.38
C TRP A 169 -15.48 11.21 22.95
N VAL A 170 -16.31 10.86 21.97
CA VAL A 170 -16.02 10.98 20.54
C VAL A 170 -16.63 12.29 20.01
N THR A 171 -16.09 13.43 20.42
CA THR A 171 -16.59 14.74 19.97
C THR A 171 -16.22 15.00 18.50
N PRO A 172 -17.16 15.40 17.62
CA PRO A 172 -16.84 15.80 16.25
C PRO A 172 -15.85 16.96 16.18
N LEU A 173 -14.86 16.83 15.30
CA LEU A 173 -13.94 17.90 14.92
C LEU A 173 -13.73 17.81 13.41
N LEU A 174 -13.73 18.94 12.71
CA LEU A 174 -13.35 18.99 11.29
C LEU A 174 -12.77 20.34 10.89
N LEU A 175 -11.93 20.31 9.85
CA LEU A 175 -11.54 21.50 9.09
C LEU A 175 -12.54 21.72 7.96
N SER A 176 -12.80 23.00 7.63
CA SER A 176 -13.59 23.33 6.45
C SER A 176 -12.85 22.88 5.17
N PRO A 177 -13.49 22.13 4.25
CA PRO A 177 -12.91 21.81 2.95
C PRO A 177 -12.74 23.05 2.05
N HIS A 178 -13.34 24.20 2.43
CA HIS A 178 -13.25 25.46 1.68
C HIS A 178 -12.20 26.42 2.23
N ASN A 179 -11.87 26.30 3.52
CA ASN A 179 -10.87 27.15 4.17
C ASN A 179 -10.23 26.42 5.38
N PRO A 180 -8.98 25.93 5.26
CA PRO A 180 -8.29 25.22 6.34
C PRO A 180 -7.97 26.06 7.60
N ASP A 181 -8.27 27.36 7.60
CA ASP A 181 -8.19 28.19 8.83
C ASP A 181 -9.47 28.10 9.69
N VAL A 182 -10.53 27.48 9.16
CA VAL A 182 -11.84 27.33 9.80
C VAL A 182 -11.99 25.93 10.39
N LEU A 183 -12.26 25.88 11.69
CA LEU A 183 -12.56 24.65 12.42
C LEU A 183 -14.01 24.63 12.89
N TYR A 184 -14.59 23.44 12.92
CA TYR A 184 -15.87 23.19 13.57
C TYR A 184 -15.74 22.06 14.59
N THR A 185 -16.42 22.22 15.72
CA THR A 185 -16.61 21.16 16.72
C THR A 185 -18.01 21.27 17.32
N ALA A 186 -18.43 20.32 18.13
CA ALA A 186 -19.77 20.33 18.71
C ALA A 186 -19.85 19.75 20.12
N ALA A 187 -20.81 20.26 20.88
CA ALA A 187 -21.31 19.70 22.14
C ALA A 187 -22.79 19.38 21.93
N GLU A 188 -23.70 19.93 22.74
CA GLU A 188 -25.13 20.01 22.40
C GLU A 188 -25.44 21.01 21.28
N CYS A 189 -24.49 21.90 21.01
CA CYS A 189 -24.54 22.91 19.97
C CYS A 189 -23.25 22.91 19.13
N VAL A 190 -23.25 23.63 18.01
CA VAL A 190 -22.11 23.70 17.09
C VAL A 190 -21.28 24.95 17.35
N PHE A 191 -19.96 24.79 17.37
CA PHE A 191 -18.98 25.86 17.49
C PHE A 191 -18.16 26.01 16.21
N LYS A 192 -17.79 27.25 15.91
CA LYS A 192 -16.94 27.63 14.78
C LYS A 192 -15.77 28.47 15.25
N SER A 193 -14.57 28.14 14.78
CA SER A 193 -13.39 28.99 14.86
C SER A 193 -12.98 29.40 13.44
N THR A 194 -12.44 30.61 13.28
CA THR A 194 -11.88 31.10 12.02
C THR A 194 -10.41 31.51 12.17
N ASP A 195 -9.78 31.08 13.25
CA ASP A 195 -8.45 31.49 13.68
C ASP A 195 -7.68 30.31 14.31
N HIS A 196 -7.83 29.11 13.72
CA HIS A 196 -7.12 27.90 14.15
C HIS A 196 -7.42 27.44 15.59
N GLY A 197 -8.64 27.68 16.07
CA GLY A 197 -9.10 27.27 17.40
C GLY A 197 -8.75 28.27 18.51
N MET A 198 -8.13 29.40 18.17
CA MET A 198 -7.75 30.42 19.16
C MET A 198 -8.96 31.14 19.76
N SER A 199 -10.07 31.21 19.02
CA SER A 199 -11.37 31.64 19.52
C SER A 199 -12.52 30.86 18.89
N TRP A 200 -13.61 30.71 19.64
CA TRP A 200 -14.78 29.95 19.22
C TRP A 200 -16.07 30.78 19.33
N THR A 201 -16.93 30.66 18.32
CA THR A 201 -18.27 31.23 18.29
C THR A 201 -19.29 30.10 18.26
N GLN A 202 -20.25 30.11 19.18
CA GLN A 202 -21.41 29.24 19.11
C GLN A 202 -22.31 29.67 17.94
N ILE A 203 -22.55 28.75 17.00
CA ILE A 203 -23.32 28.98 15.77
C ILE A 203 -24.60 28.14 15.72
N SER A 204 -25.06 27.59 16.84
CA SER A 204 -26.39 26.98 16.93
C SER A 204 -26.92 27.08 18.36
N ASN A 205 -28.24 26.94 18.54
CA ASN A 205 -28.78 26.59 19.86
C ASN A 205 -28.52 25.11 20.14
N ASP A 206 -29.02 24.61 21.28
CA ASP A 206 -29.08 23.16 21.55
C ASP A 206 -29.87 22.47 20.42
N LEU A 207 -29.20 21.55 19.71
CA LEU A 207 -29.75 20.82 18.56
C LEU A 207 -30.33 19.45 18.96
N THR A 208 -30.37 19.14 20.25
CA THR A 208 -30.74 17.82 20.76
C THR A 208 -32.15 17.85 21.37
N LYS A 209 -32.66 16.70 21.78
CA LYS A 209 -33.92 16.57 22.54
C LYS A 209 -33.78 17.18 23.94
N ASN A 210 -32.56 17.22 24.47
CA ASN A 210 -32.22 17.80 25.78
C ASN A 210 -33.09 17.24 26.92
N ASP A 211 -33.27 15.93 26.95
CA ASP A 211 -33.99 15.22 28.00
C ASP A 211 -33.12 15.13 29.26
N LYS A 212 -33.34 16.04 30.22
CA LYS A 212 -32.60 16.08 31.48
C LYS A 212 -32.65 14.79 32.29
N SER A 213 -33.63 13.91 32.06
CA SER A 213 -33.66 12.60 32.73
C SER A 213 -32.56 11.65 32.23
N LYS A 214 -31.98 11.91 31.06
CA LYS A 214 -30.88 11.14 30.44
C LYS A 214 -29.50 11.71 30.72
N GLN A 215 -29.41 12.88 31.34
CA GLN A 215 -28.17 13.61 31.59
C GLN A 215 -27.65 13.47 33.03
N GLN A 216 -28.21 12.53 33.79
CA GLN A 216 -27.85 12.32 35.19
C GLN A 216 -26.47 11.64 35.31
N PRO A 217 -25.78 11.78 36.46
CA PRO A 217 -24.53 11.05 36.72
C PRO A 217 -24.66 9.54 36.49
N SER A 218 -23.71 8.98 35.74
CA SER A 218 -23.63 7.55 35.40
C SER A 218 -22.92 6.72 36.46
N GLY A 219 -23.15 5.40 36.45
CA GLY A 219 -22.57 4.45 37.44
C GLY A 219 -23.47 4.09 38.62
N GLY A 220 -24.64 4.74 38.74
CA GLY A 220 -25.63 4.43 39.77
C GLY A 220 -25.14 4.71 41.20
N PRO A 221 -25.78 4.14 42.24
CA PRO A 221 -25.48 4.51 43.63
C PRO A 221 -24.18 3.91 44.18
N LEU A 222 -23.50 3.04 43.43
CA LEU A 222 -22.39 2.22 43.94
C LEU A 222 -21.03 2.72 43.46
N THR A 223 -20.87 2.97 42.15
CA THR A 223 -19.58 3.33 41.59
C THR A 223 -19.80 4.30 40.44
N ASN A 224 -19.55 5.59 40.67
CA ASN A 224 -19.52 6.55 39.58
C ASN A 224 -18.30 6.29 38.71
N ASP A 225 -18.54 6.21 37.41
CA ASP A 225 -17.54 6.18 36.36
C ASP A 225 -18.07 7.13 35.28
N ILE A 226 -17.48 8.32 35.22
CA ILE A 226 -18.01 9.44 34.44
C ILE A 226 -16.84 10.17 33.81
N THR A 227 -16.59 9.85 32.54
CA THR A 227 -15.47 10.37 31.72
C THR A 227 -15.98 10.98 30.43
N SER A 228 -17.25 11.37 30.39
CA SER A 228 -18.03 11.82 29.22
C SER A 228 -18.53 10.73 28.27
N VAL A 229 -17.99 9.50 28.26
CA VAL A 229 -18.53 8.35 27.46
C VAL A 229 -20.04 8.19 27.59
N GLU A 230 -20.56 8.44 28.78
CA GLU A 230 -21.95 8.23 29.14
C GLU A 230 -22.82 9.46 28.90
N TYR A 231 -22.24 10.57 28.45
CA TYR A 231 -23.01 11.77 28.13
C TYR A 231 -23.94 11.49 26.97
N TYR A 232 -25.13 12.07 27.05
CA TYR A 232 -26.21 11.88 26.09
C TYR A 232 -26.87 13.22 25.81
N ASP A 233 -27.66 13.28 24.75
CA ASP A 233 -28.19 14.53 24.18
C ASP A 233 -27.06 15.45 23.71
N THR A 234 -26.19 14.91 22.86
CA THR A 234 -25.04 15.57 22.22
C THR A 234 -25.12 15.53 20.68
N VAL A 235 -24.50 16.49 20.01
CA VAL A 235 -24.24 16.43 18.56
C VAL A 235 -23.07 15.46 18.36
N PHE A 236 -23.40 14.29 17.80
CA PHE A 236 -22.49 13.14 17.67
C PHE A 236 -21.84 13.06 16.28
N ALA A 237 -22.44 13.67 15.26
CA ALA A 237 -21.90 13.74 13.91
C ALA A 237 -22.01 15.18 13.37
N LEU A 238 -20.93 15.65 12.73
CA LEU A 238 -20.87 16.99 12.12
C LEU A 238 -20.14 16.89 10.78
N ALA A 239 -20.66 17.56 9.74
CA ALA A 239 -20.02 17.62 8.44
C ALA A 239 -20.32 18.92 7.69
N GLU A 240 -19.34 19.45 6.95
CA GLU A 240 -19.55 20.53 5.98
C GLU A 240 -19.64 19.97 4.56
N SER A 241 -20.56 20.51 3.75
CA SER A 241 -20.64 20.14 2.33
C SER A 241 -19.34 20.50 1.60
N PRO A 242 -18.67 19.55 0.93
CA PRO A 242 -17.51 19.87 0.10
C PRO A 242 -17.89 20.67 -1.17
N LYS A 243 -19.19 20.75 -1.50
CA LYS A 243 -19.69 21.50 -2.67
C LYS A 243 -20.14 22.91 -2.38
N LYS A 244 -20.58 23.20 -1.14
CA LYS A 244 -21.15 24.49 -0.80
C LYS A 244 -20.73 24.92 0.60
N GLN A 245 -19.82 25.88 0.64
CA GLN A 245 -19.38 26.52 1.88
C GLN A 245 -20.57 27.02 2.71
N GLY A 246 -20.48 26.85 4.03
CA GLY A 246 -21.52 27.28 4.98
C GLY A 246 -22.78 26.41 4.96
N THR A 247 -22.76 25.28 4.24
CA THR A 247 -23.78 24.22 4.37
C THR A 247 -23.27 23.15 5.30
N LEU A 248 -23.78 23.12 6.53
CA LEU A 248 -23.38 22.20 7.59
C LEU A 248 -24.53 21.26 7.94
N TRP A 249 -24.17 20.04 8.29
CA TRP A 249 -25.08 19.01 8.77
C TRP A 249 -24.66 18.57 10.16
N ALA A 250 -25.63 18.43 11.06
CA ALA A 250 -25.43 17.95 12.43
C ALA A 250 -26.37 16.78 12.71
N GLY A 251 -25.85 15.73 13.32
CA GLY A 251 -26.60 14.56 13.77
C GLY A 251 -26.36 14.31 15.26
N THR A 252 -27.39 13.90 15.99
CA THR A 252 -27.33 13.73 17.44
C THR A 252 -27.36 12.26 17.86
N ASP A 253 -26.90 11.97 19.07
CA ASP A 253 -26.96 10.63 19.67
C ASP A 253 -28.38 10.23 20.13
N ASP A 254 -29.31 11.19 20.17
CA ASP A 254 -30.72 11.05 20.55
C ASP A 254 -31.73 11.03 19.37
N GLY A 255 -31.21 11.12 18.14
CA GLY A 255 -31.93 10.80 16.91
C GLY A 255 -32.50 11.99 16.15
N LEU A 256 -31.80 13.13 16.14
CA LEU A 256 -32.14 14.29 15.34
C LEU A 256 -31.08 14.55 14.26
N VAL A 257 -31.53 15.03 13.09
CA VAL A 257 -30.67 15.50 11.99
C VAL A 257 -31.05 16.93 11.65
N HIS A 258 -30.05 17.80 11.58
CA HIS A 258 -30.21 19.22 11.31
C HIS A 258 -29.33 19.65 10.13
N VAL A 259 -29.81 20.63 9.37
CA VAL A 259 -29.05 21.25 8.29
C VAL A 259 -29.15 22.78 8.35
N THR A 260 -28.04 23.45 8.07
CA THR A 260 -27.97 24.89 7.80
C THR A 260 -27.39 25.10 6.41
N THR A 261 -27.74 26.21 5.77
CA THR A 261 -27.17 26.64 4.48
C THR A 261 -26.67 28.08 4.50
N ASP A 262 -26.63 28.68 5.69
CA ASP A 262 -26.30 30.08 5.93
C ASP A 262 -25.24 30.23 7.05
N ASP A 263 -24.31 29.27 7.09
CA ASP A 263 -23.14 29.28 7.97
C ASP A 263 -23.51 29.24 9.46
N GLY A 264 -24.54 28.44 9.79
CA GLY A 264 -25.01 28.22 11.16
C GLY A 264 -26.04 29.23 11.66
N LYS A 265 -26.37 30.28 10.90
CA LYS A 265 -27.33 31.29 11.39
C LYS A 265 -28.72 30.72 11.64
N ASN A 266 -29.18 29.82 10.77
CA ASN A 266 -30.45 29.12 10.91
C ASN A 266 -30.28 27.62 10.65
N TRP A 267 -30.81 26.80 11.57
CA TRP A 267 -30.80 25.34 11.47
C TRP A 267 -32.21 24.80 11.32
N ALA A 268 -32.42 23.96 10.30
CA ALA A 268 -33.67 23.24 10.08
C ALA A 268 -33.54 21.80 10.61
N ASN A 269 -34.50 21.36 11.42
CA ASN A 269 -34.65 19.94 11.74
C ASN A 269 -35.21 19.21 10.52
N VAL A 270 -34.46 18.24 10.02
CA VAL A 270 -34.73 17.49 8.80
C VAL A 270 -34.65 15.99 9.05
N THR A 271 -34.97 15.56 10.28
CA THR A 271 -34.83 14.18 10.73
C THR A 271 -35.61 13.19 9.84
N PRO A 272 -34.98 12.12 9.30
CA PRO A 272 -35.69 11.06 8.60
C PRO A 272 -36.63 10.32 9.54
N LYS A 273 -37.64 9.63 9.00
CA LYS A 273 -38.48 8.75 9.81
C LYS A 273 -37.68 7.52 10.26
N MET A 274 -37.21 7.55 11.50
CA MET A 274 -36.46 6.47 12.15
C MET A 274 -36.94 6.26 13.59
N PRO A 275 -36.63 5.13 14.25
CA PRO A 275 -37.05 4.92 15.62
C PRO A 275 -36.37 5.92 16.58
N ASP A 276 -37.04 6.23 17.69
CA ASP A 276 -36.51 7.15 18.69
C ASP A 276 -35.18 6.66 19.28
N TRP A 277 -34.38 7.63 19.73
CA TRP A 277 -33.09 7.42 20.42
C TRP A 277 -32.03 6.76 19.53
N SER A 278 -32.18 6.87 18.22
CA SER A 278 -31.18 6.43 17.25
C SER A 278 -29.93 7.31 17.31
N THR A 279 -28.74 6.71 17.32
CA THR A 279 -27.50 7.49 17.24
C THR A 279 -27.17 7.76 15.77
N VAL A 280 -27.12 9.04 15.39
CA VAL A 280 -26.59 9.42 14.08
C VAL A 280 -25.07 9.30 14.13
N SER A 281 -24.54 8.24 13.55
CA SER A 281 -23.12 7.86 13.67
C SER A 281 -22.24 8.73 12.76
N ILE A 282 -22.59 8.84 11.48
CA ILE A 282 -21.86 9.63 10.48
C ILE A 282 -22.85 10.27 9.49
N ILE A 283 -22.52 11.47 9.03
CA ILE A 283 -23.16 12.15 7.90
C ILE A 283 -22.10 12.37 6.80
N ASP A 284 -22.45 12.06 5.57
CA ASP A 284 -21.61 12.24 4.39
C ASP A 284 -22.32 13.12 3.34
N PRO A 285 -22.06 14.43 3.34
CA PRO A 285 -22.54 15.33 2.29
C PRO A 285 -21.85 15.01 0.95
N SER A 286 -22.63 14.92 -0.12
CA SER A 286 -22.13 14.47 -1.43
C SER A 286 -21.01 15.36 -1.99
N PRO A 287 -19.87 14.77 -2.44
CA PRO A 287 -18.86 15.46 -3.24
C PRO A 287 -19.29 15.69 -4.69
N HIS A 288 -20.55 15.41 -5.06
CA HIS A 288 -21.07 15.62 -6.42
C HIS A 288 -22.26 16.58 -6.46
N ASP A 289 -23.02 16.70 -5.37
CA ASP A 289 -24.24 17.50 -5.32
C ASP A 289 -24.43 18.19 -3.96
N ALA A 290 -24.61 19.52 -3.97
CA ALA A 290 -24.70 20.32 -2.74
C ALA A 290 -25.99 20.08 -1.92
N THR A 291 -26.95 19.32 -2.43
CA THR A 291 -28.25 19.05 -1.78
C THR A 291 -28.40 17.59 -1.35
N THR A 292 -27.42 16.75 -1.67
CA THR A 292 -27.40 15.32 -1.40
C THR A 292 -26.55 15.02 -0.16
N ALA A 293 -27.06 14.15 0.71
CA ALA A 293 -26.33 13.64 1.86
C ALA A 293 -26.77 12.21 2.19
N TYR A 294 -25.83 11.45 2.74
CA TYR A 294 -26.03 10.09 3.25
C TYR A 294 -25.82 10.09 4.76
N VAL A 295 -26.65 9.34 5.49
CA VAL A 295 -26.63 9.29 6.95
C VAL A 295 -26.62 7.84 7.41
N ALA A 296 -25.57 7.45 8.14
CA ALA A 296 -25.48 6.16 8.82
C ALA A 296 -26.02 6.30 10.24
N VAL A 297 -26.88 5.37 10.65
CA VAL A 297 -27.53 5.37 11.96
C VAL A 297 -27.24 4.06 12.68
N ASP A 298 -26.74 4.18 13.90
CA ASP A 298 -26.39 3.05 14.76
C ASP A 298 -27.40 2.93 15.91
N ARG A 299 -27.88 1.71 16.15
CA ARG A 299 -28.85 1.38 17.19
C ARG A 299 -28.48 0.13 17.99
N HIS A 300 -27.27 -0.42 17.83
CA HIS A 300 -26.89 -1.67 18.50
C HIS A 300 -26.95 -1.58 20.04
N ARG A 301 -26.71 -0.38 20.61
CA ARG A 301 -26.83 -0.11 22.07
C ARG A 301 -28.27 -0.15 22.60
N LEU A 302 -29.26 -0.24 21.70
CA LEU A 302 -30.68 -0.39 22.01
C LEU A 302 -31.21 -1.77 21.63
N ASP A 303 -30.33 -2.77 21.51
CA ASP A 303 -30.64 -4.14 21.06
C ASP A 303 -31.29 -4.22 19.66
N ASP A 304 -31.01 -3.23 18.80
CA ASP A 304 -31.45 -3.20 17.39
C ASP A 304 -30.24 -3.28 16.46
N PHE A 305 -30.01 -4.47 15.90
CA PHE A 305 -28.86 -4.78 15.05
C PHE A 305 -29.14 -4.65 13.55
N LYS A 306 -30.22 -3.94 13.16
CA LYS A 306 -30.55 -3.71 11.75
C LYS A 306 -29.64 -2.65 11.13
N PRO A 307 -29.32 -2.75 9.84
CA PRO A 307 -28.66 -1.68 9.13
C PRO A 307 -29.60 -0.50 8.88
N TYR A 308 -29.11 0.72 9.08
CA TYR A 308 -29.83 1.95 8.75
C TYR A 308 -28.92 2.92 8.00
N ILE A 309 -29.26 3.15 6.73
CA ILE A 309 -28.65 4.20 5.90
C ILE A 309 -29.79 4.99 5.26
N PHE A 310 -29.78 6.30 5.45
CA PHE A 310 -30.74 7.23 4.84
C PHE A 310 -30.04 8.12 3.83
N LYS A 311 -30.72 8.40 2.72
CA LYS A 311 -30.26 9.30 1.67
C LYS A 311 -31.29 10.39 1.43
N THR A 312 -30.81 11.62 1.28
CA THR A 312 -31.59 12.76 0.78
C THR A 312 -30.94 13.34 -0.46
N THR A 313 -31.73 14.03 -1.29
CA THR A 313 -31.26 14.78 -2.48
C THR A 313 -31.86 16.20 -2.53
N ASP A 314 -32.45 16.65 -1.42
CA ASP A 314 -33.21 17.90 -1.35
C ASP A 314 -33.01 18.66 -0.03
N LEU A 315 -31.81 18.53 0.56
CA LEU A 315 -31.44 19.09 1.87
C LEU A 315 -32.34 18.56 3.01
N GLY A 316 -32.67 17.26 2.97
CA GLY A 316 -33.36 16.56 4.05
C GLY A 316 -34.88 16.79 4.10
N LYS A 317 -35.47 17.41 3.07
CA LYS A 317 -36.94 17.54 2.98
C LYS A 317 -37.61 16.18 2.74
N SER A 318 -36.92 15.29 2.04
CA SER A 318 -37.33 13.89 1.85
C SER A 318 -36.13 12.94 1.99
N TRP A 319 -36.45 11.71 2.37
CA TRP A 319 -35.45 10.67 2.66
C TRP A 319 -35.87 9.31 2.09
N SER A 320 -34.87 8.56 1.64
CA SER A 320 -34.97 7.17 1.22
C SER A 320 -34.06 6.30 2.06
N THR A 321 -34.56 5.15 2.54
CA THR A 321 -33.72 4.14 3.17
C THR A 321 -33.04 3.29 2.10
N ILE A 322 -31.73 3.14 2.18
CA ILE A 322 -30.89 2.51 1.15
C ILE A 322 -30.03 1.38 1.76
N ILE A 323 -30.67 0.30 2.21
CA ILE A 323 -30.01 -0.81 2.95
C ILE A 323 -30.13 -2.17 2.27
N ASN A 324 -30.74 -2.22 1.08
CA ASN A 324 -31.01 -3.49 0.40
C ASN A 324 -29.71 -4.23 0.07
N GLY A 325 -29.54 -5.46 0.57
CA GLY A 325 -28.33 -6.26 0.37
C GLY A 325 -27.39 -6.29 1.57
N ILE A 326 -27.57 -5.39 2.55
CA ILE A 326 -26.91 -5.50 3.86
C ILE A 326 -27.77 -6.40 4.76
N PRO A 327 -27.23 -7.51 5.30
CA PRO A 327 -28.00 -8.42 6.15
C PRO A 327 -28.29 -7.84 7.54
N GLU A 328 -29.34 -8.34 8.19
CA GLU A 328 -29.57 -8.09 9.62
C GLU A 328 -28.40 -8.62 10.45
N GLY A 329 -28.00 -7.89 11.50
CA GLY A 329 -26.79 -8.16 12.27
C GLY A 329 -25.55 -7.40 11.77
N ALA A 330 -25.54 -6.92 10.52
CA ALA A 330 -24.51 -6.03 9.99
C ALA A 330 -24.93 -4.56 10.11
N TYR A 331 -25.15 -4.10 11.34
CA TYR A 331 -25.51 -2.70 11.60
C TYR A 331 -24.39 -1.76 11.10
N VAL A 332 -24.78 -0.56 10.69
CA VAL A 332 -23.92 0.37 9.93
C VAL A 332 -23.40 1.47 10.83
N ARG A 333 -22.10 1.75 10.77
CA ARG A 333 -21.45 2.84 11.51
C ARG A 333 -21.05 3.99 10.59
N SER A 334 -20.70 3.71 9.35
CA SER A 334 -20.24 4.71 8.37
C SER A 334 -20.80 4.45 6.97
N VAL A 335 -20.99 5.53 6.22
CA VAL A 335 -21.32 5.53 4.79
C VAL A 335 -20.52 6.64 4.11
N ARG A 336 -19.90 6.37 2.96
CA ARG A 336 -19.16 7.35 2.16
C ARG A 336 -19.49 7.24 0.68
N GLU A 337 -19.63 8.38 0.00
CA GLU A 337 -19.69 8.46 -1.46
C GLU A 337 -18.28 8.64 -2.05
N ASP A 338 -17.99 7.90 -3.12
CA ASP A 338 -16.73 8.03 -3.85
C ASP A 338 -16.60 9.44 -4.49
N PRO A 339 -15.50 10.17 -4.27
CA PRO A 339 -15.33 11.53 -4.78
C PRO A 339 -15.13 11.61 -6.30
N LYS A 340 -14.78 10.52 -6.98
CA LYS A 340 -14.54 10.49 -8.44
C LYS A 340 -15.72 9.89 -9.23
N ARG A 341 -16.51 8.99 -8.63
CA ARG A 341 -17.66 8.33 -9.25
C ARG A 341 -18.93 8.53 -8.42
N LYS A 342 -19.82 9.40 -8.92
CA LYS A 342 -21.17 9.58 -8.36
C LYS A 342 -21.92 8.24 -8.28
N GLY A 343 -22.56 7.98 -7.13
CA GLY A 343 -23.34 6.78 -6.88
C GLY A 343 -22.54 5.51 -6.60
N LEU A 344 -21.21 5.58 -6.51
CA LEU A 344 -20.38 4.53 -5.93
C LEU A 344 -20.28 4.80 -4.42
N LEU A 345 -20.82 3.90 -3.60
CA LEU A 345 -20.89 4.08 -2.14
C LEU A 345 -20.19 2.95 -1.40
N TYR A 346 -19.63 3.28 -0.24
CA TYR A 346 -19.01 2.34 0.70
C TYR A 346 -19.71 2.44 2.06
N ALA A 347 -19.93 1.31 2.73
CA ALA A 347 -20.50 1.26 4.07
C ALA A 347 -19.64 0.42 5.01
N GLY A 348 -19.28 0.99 6.16
CA GLY A 348 -18.61 0.29 7.25
C GLY A 348 -19.65 -0.29 8.22
N THR A 349 -19.56 -1.58 8.46
CA THR A 349 -20.52 -2.33 9.29
C THR A 349 -19.80 -3.13 10.37
N GLU A 350 -20.58 -3.71 11.28
CA GLU A 350 -20.07 -4.66 12.27
C GLU A 350 -19.33 -5.87 11.68
N LEU A 351 -19.69 -6.27 10.45
CA LEU A 351 -19.17 -7.49 9.84
C LEU A 351 -18.12 -7.22 8.75
N GLY A 352 -17.81 -5.95 8.44
CA GLY A 352 -16.90 -5.58 7.36
C GLY A 352 -17.44 -4.46 6.47
N VAL A 353 -16.89 -4.36 5.26
CA VAL A 353 -17.21 -3.30 4.30
C VAL A 353 -18.20 -3.80 3.25
N TYR A 354 -19.17 -2.96 2.89
CA TYR A 354 -20.11 -3.18 1.79
C TYR A 354 -19.94 -2.10 0.72
N LEU A 355 -20.24 -2.47 -0.53
CA LEU A 355 -20.15 -1.64 -1.73
C LEU A 355 -21.52 -1.54 -2.40
N SER A 356 -21.91 -0.35 -2.83
CA SER A 356 -23.02 -0.14 -3.78
C SER A 356 -22.49 0.53 -5.05
N LEU A 357 -22.86 -0.02 -6.20
CA LEU A 357 -22.51 0.50 -7.53
C LEU A 357 -23.62 1.38 -8.14
N ASP A 358 -24.75 1.48 -7.46
CA ASP A 358 -26.04 1.98 -7.93
C ASP A 358 -26.70 2.93 -6.93
N ASP A 359 -25.87 3.73 -6.25
CA ASP A 359 -26.29 4.86 -5.43
C ASP A 359 -27.20 4.45 -4.24
N GLY A 360 -26.88 3.28 -3.67
CA GLY A 360 -27.51 2.69 -2.49
C GLY A 360 -28.71 1.79 -2.79
N ALA A 361 -29.06 1.56 -4.07
CA ALA A 361 -30.19 0.71 -4.41
C ALA A 361 -29.93 -0.77 -4.07
N HIS A 362 -28.70 -1.24 -4.23
CA HIS A 362 -28.22 -2.54 -3.79
C HIS A 362 -26.79 -2.50 -3.25
N TRP A 363 -26.54 -3.24 -2.17
CA TRP A 363 -25.26 -3.40 -1.52
C TRP A 363 -24.77 -4.84 -1.62
N GLN A 364 -23.46 -5.01 -1.77
CA GLN A 364 -22.78 -6.30 -1.79
C GLN A 364 -21.50 -6.24 -0.93
N PRO A 365 -21.03 -7.37 -0.35
CA PRO A 365 -19.80 -7.38 0.44
C PRO A 365 -18.57 -6.97 -0.38
N LEU A 366 -17.67 -6.20 0.24
CA LEU A 366 -16.33 -5.86 -0.23
C LEU A 366 -15.30 -6.30 0.83
N GLN A 367 -15.16 -7.61 0.99
CA GLN A 367 -14.33 -8.18 2.06
C GLN A 367 -12.89 -8.50 1.63
N LEU A 368 -12.68 -9.08 0.44
CA LEU A 368 -11.36 -9.53 -0.03
C LEU A 368 -10.58 -10.29 1.07
N ASN A 369 -9.41 -9.80 1.49
CA ASN A 369 -8.58 -10.34 2.57
C ASN A 369 -8.74 -9.61 3.91
N LEU A 370 -9.63 -8.61 4.01
CA LEU A 370 -9.97 -7.95 5.27
C LEU A 370 -10.57 -9.00 6.23
N PRO A 371 -10.12 -9.13 7.47
CA PRO A 371 -10.78 -9.97 8.47
C PRO A 371 -12.17 -9.43 8.81
N GLN A 372 -13.12 -10.31 9.10
CA GLN A 372 -14.41 -9.91 9.67
C GLN A 372 -14.15 -9.17 10.99
N SER A 373 -14.45 -7.88 11.01
CA SER A 373 -14.20 -6.98 12.13
C SER A 373 -15.11 -5.75 12.04
N PRO A 374 -15.40 -5.08 13.18
CA PRO A 374 -16.18 -3.85 13.15
C PRO A 374 -15.44 -2.74 12.41
N ILE A 375 -16.13 -2.10 11.47
CA ILE A 375 -15.61 -0.97 10.71
C ILE A 375 -16.25 0.31 11.23
N HIS A 376 -15.48 1.13 11.92
CA HIS A 376 -16.01 2.35 12.53
C HIS A 376 -16.05 3.51 11.54
N ASP A 377 -15.02 3.63 10.70
CA ASP A 377 -14.94 4.70 9.70
C ASP A 377 -14.13 4.28 8.48
N LEU A 378 -14.30 5.02 7.39
CA LEU A 378 -13.57 4.83 6.14
C LEU A 378 -13.44 6.17 5.40
N VAL A 379 -12.33 6.32 4.66
CA VAL A 379 -12.05 7.51 3.84
C VAL A 379 -11.48 7.10 2.49
N VAL A 380 -11.92 7.78 1.43
CA VAL A 380 -11.35 7.60 0.09
C VAL A 380 -10.25 8.64 -0.10
N LYS A 381 -9.00 8.19 -0.22
CA LYS A 381 -7.84 9.05 -0.53
C LYS A 381 -7.35 8.75 -1.93
N ASP A 382 -7.52 9.71 -2.84
CA ASP A 382 -7.20 9.56 -4.26
C ASP A 382 -7.84 8.30 -4.89
N ASP A 383 -7.05 7.26 -5.12
CA ASP A 383 -7.47 5.97 -5.65
C ASP A 383 -7.49 4.86 -4.58
N ASP A 384 -7.29 5.15 -3.30
CA ASP A 384 -7.28 4.16 -2.22
C ASP A 384 -8.50 4.31 -1.29
N LEU A 385 -8.96 3.20 -0.71
CA LEU A 385 -9.96 3.18 0.36
C LEU A 385 -9.29 2.77 1.67
N VAL A 386 -9.16 3.71 2.59
CA VAL A 386 -8.60 3.49 3.93
C VAL A 386 -9.71 3.17 4.91
N VAL A 387 -9.51 2.13 5.72
CA VAL A 387 -10.51 1.55 6.62
C VAL A 387 -9.99 1.57 8.05
N ALA A 388 -10.72 2.23 8.95
CA ALA A 388 -10.52 2.15 10.40
C ALA A 388 -11.31 0.96 10.95
N THR A 389 -10.58 -0.11 11.28
CA THR A 389 -11.18 -1.23 12.01
C THR A 389 -11.10 -0.99 13.50
N HIS A 390 -12.02 -1.59 14.24
CA HIS A 390 -11.98 -1.61 15.69
C HIS A 390 -11.43 -2.96 16.17
N GLY A 391 -10.11 -3.11 16.15
CA GLY A 391 -9.40 -4.30 16.66
C GLY A 391 -8.60 -5.08 15.60
N ARG A 392 -8.39 -4.52 14.39
CA ARG A 392 -7.58 -5.10 13.31
C ARG A 392 -6.68 -4.06 12.60
N SER A 393 -6.39 -2.94 13.27
CA SER A 393 -5.59 -1.82 12.75
C SER A 393 -6.20 -1.14 11.50
N PHE A 394 -5.43 -0.28 10.81
CA PHE A 394 -5.83 0.26 9.51
C PHE A 394 -5.66 -0.78 8.40
N TRP A 395 -6.57 -0.73 7.43
CA TRP A 395 -6.48 -1.48 6.18
C TRP A 395 -6.63 -0.52 5.00
N VAL A 396 -5.86 -0.75 3.94
CA VAL A 396 -5.95 0.03 2.71
C VAL A 396 -6.28 -0.92 1.57
N LEU A 397 -7.40 -0.67 0.88
CA LEU A 397 -7.63 -1.26 -0.43
C LEU A 397 -6.91 -0.39 -1.46
N ASP A 398 -5.71 -0.83 -1.83
CA ASP A 398 -4.90 -0.15 -2.83
C ASP A 398 -5.60 -0.25 -4.19
N ASN A 399 -5.89 0.90 -4.78
CA ASN A 399 -6.44 1.07 -6.11
C ASN A 399 -7.91 0.63 -6.32
N LEU A 400 -8.81 1.60 -6.19
CA LEU A 400 -10.24 1.63 -6.48
C LEU A 400 -10.56 1.81 -7.98
N THR A 401 -9.57 2.07 -8.84
CA THR A 401 -9.85 2.35 -10.26
C THR A 401 -10.63 1.25 -10.98
N PRO A 402 -10.47 -0.07 -10.70
CA PRO A 402 -11.32 -1.09 -11.30
C PRO A 402 -12.79 -0.91 -10.90
N LEU A 403 -13.06 -0.65 -9.61
CA LEU A 403 -14.43 -0.44 -9.10
C LEU A 403 -15.09 0.78 -9.72
N ARG A 404 -14.35 1.87 -9.94
CA ARG A 404 -14.85 3.08 -10.62
C ARG A 404 -15.20 2.84 -12.08
N GLN A 405 -14.63 1.81 -12.70
CA GLN A 405 -14.89 1.48 -14.10
C GLN A 405 -16.00 0.44 -14.28
N LEU A 406 -16.43 -0.27 -13.23
CA LEU A 406 -17.50 -1.27 -13.31
C LEU A 406 -18.85 -0.65 -13.74
N ASN A 407 -19.39 -1.12 -14.86
CA ASN A 407 -20.71 -0.75 -15.36
C ASN A 407 -21.41 -1.98 -15.98
N ALA A 408 -22.71 -1.85 -16.29
CA ALA A 408 -23.52 -2.96 -16.81
C ALA A 408 -23.04 -3.53 -18.15
N GLN A 409 -22.32 -2.76 -18.97
CA GLN A 409 -21.76 -3.24 -20.24
C GLN A 409 -20.57 -4.17 -19.98
N ASN A 410 -19.74 -3.85 -18.99
CA ASN A 410 -18.57 -4.65 -18.61
C ASN A 410 -18.94 -6.06 -18.11
N SER A 411 -20.11 -6.23 -17.49
CA SER A 411 -20.57 -7.51 -16.92
C SER A 411 -20.71 -8.64 -17.95
N SER A 412 -20.76 -8.31 -19.25
CA SER A 412 -20.92 -9.28 -20.33
C SER A 412 -19.62 -9.66 -21.04
N SER A 413 -18.52 -8.94 -20.78
CA SER A 413 -17.25 -9.10 -21.48
C SER A 413 -16.49 -10.36 -21.03
N GLU A 414 -15.89 -11.07 -21.98
CA GLU A 414 -15.03 -12.24 -21.69
C GLU A 414 -13.65 -11.83 -21.12
N MET A 415 -13.20 -10.63 -21.47
CA MET A 415 -11.93 -10.05 -21.05
C MET A 415 -12.09 -8.53 -20.89
N LEU A 416 -11.54 -7.96 -19.81
CA LEU A 416 -11.38 -6.53 -19.64
C LEU A 416 -9.98 -6.19 -19.15
N LEU A 417 -9.34 -5.21 -19.77
CA LEU A 417 -8.22 -4.46 -19.24
C LEU A 417 -8.76 -3.15 -18.66
N TYR A 418 -8.56 -2.92 -17.36
CA TYR A 418 -8.95 -1.68 -16.72
C TYR A 418 -7.91 -0.60 -17.02
N GLN A 419 -8.36 0.65 -17.11
CA GLN A 419 -7.49 1.82 -17.13
C GLN A 419 -6.69 1.84 -15.81
N PRO A 420 -5.35 1.69 -15.84
CA PRO A 420 -4.51 1.81 -14.66
C PRO A 420 -4.63 3.18 -13.99
N GLN A 421 -4.42 3.20 -12.67
CA GLN A 421 -4.21 4.44 -11.93
C GLN A 421 -2.90 5.12 -12.35
N THR A 422 -2.74 6.39 -11.96
CA THR A 422 -1.46 7.08 -12.16
C THR A 422 -0.39 6.38 -11.31
N ALA A 423 0.67 5.90 -11.95
CA ALA A 423 1.79 5.26 -11.28
C ALA A 423 2.83 6.31 -10.89
N VAL A 424 3.52 6.08 -9.78
CA VAL A 424 4.63 6.93 -9.33
C VAL A 424 5.94 6.18 -9.55
N ARG A 425 6.93 6.86 -10.13
CA ARG A 425 8.25 6.29 -10.39
C ARG A 425 9.07 6.23 -9.11
N LEU A 426 9.12 5.06 -8.48
CA LEU A 426 9.83 4.83 -7.22
C LEU A 426 10.96 3.83 -7.35
N HIS A 427 11.84 3.87 -6.36
CA HIS A 427 12.83 2.84 -6.11
C HIS A 427 12.25 1.83 -5.13
N TYR A 428 12.31 0.55 -5.50
CA TYR A 428 11.81 -0.54 -4.67
C TYR A 428 12.99 -1.30 -4.08
N PRO A 429 12.89 -1.72 -2.80
CA PRO A 429 13.93 -2.53 -2.19
C PRO A 429 14.02 -3.88 -2.91
N GLU A 430 15.23 -4.39 -3.01
CA GLU A 430 15.51 -5.67 -3.66
C GLU A 430 15.15 -6.88 -2.77
N GLU A 431 15.09 -6.63 -1.46
CA GLU A 431 14.79 -7.61 -0.42
C GLU A 431 13.89 -6.95 0.62
N ILE A 432 12.92 -7.71 1.12
CA ILE A 432 11.96 -7.24 2.13
C ILE A 432 12.06 -8.17 3.34
N ASP A 433 12.38 -7.61 4.50
CA ASP A 433 12.44 -8.36 5.75
C ASP A 433 11.08 -8.38 6.47
N LYS A 434 10.35 -9.49 6.35
CA LYS A 434 9.08 -9.72 7.06
C LYS A 434 9.24 -10.54 8.36
N ARG A 435 10.46 -10.68 8.89
CA ARG A 435 10.70 -11.46 10.13
C ARG A 435 10.24 -10.73 11.39
N GLN A 436 9.98 -9.43 11.30
CA GLN A 436 9.37 -8.64 12.38
C GLN A 436 7.90 -8.35 12.05
N PRO A 437 7.04 -8.12 13.07
CA PRO A 437 5.68 -7.63 12.84
C PRO A 437 5.70 -6.33 12.03
N ALA A 438 5.12 -6.35 10.85
CA ALA A 438 5.05 -5.22 9.93
C ALA A 438 3.73 -5.26 9.15
N GLY A 439 3.23 -4.08 8.79
CA GLY A 439 2.17 -3.91 7.81
C GLY A 439 2.69 -4.11 6.38
N ASP A 440 1.79 -4.51 5.49
CA ASP A 440 2.11 -4.66 4.07
C ASP A 440 2.18 -3.28 3.39
N ASN A 441 3.13 -3.14 2.46
CA ASN A 441 3.13 -2.04 1.49
C ASN A 441 2.19 -2.34 0.31
N PRO A 442 1.75 -1.30 -0.44
CA PRO A 442 1.12 -1.49 -1.72
C PRO A 442 2.05 -2.23 -2.71
N PRO A 443 1.50 -2.93 -3.73
CA PRO A 443 2.29 -3.61 -4.74
C PRO A 443 3.36 -2.73 -5.40
N MET A 444 4.54 -3.29 -5.62
CA MET A 444 5.71 -2.58 -6.13
C MET A 444 5.61 -2.35 -7.64
N GLY A 445 5.09 -1.19 -8.04
CA GLY A 445 5.14 -0.71 -9.43
C GLY A 445 3.85 -0.06 -9.89
N ALA A 446 3.68 0.00 -11.22
CA ALA A 446 2.39 0.36 -11.81
C ALA A 446 1.43 -0.83 -11.77
N MET A 447 0.34 -0.70 -11.00
CA MET A 447 -0.68 -1.74 -10.90
C MET A 447 -1.52 -1.81 -12.19
N ILE A 448 -1.54 -3.00 -12.79
CA ILE A 448 -2.30 -3.33 -13.98
C ILE A 448 -3.33 -4.38 -13.58
N ASP A 449 -4.60 -3.99 -13.66
CA ASP A 449 -5.74 -4.84 -13.32
C ASP A 449 -6.45 -5.29 -14.60
N TYR A 450 -6.77 -6.58 -14.68
CA TYR A 450 -7.55 -7.15 -15.78
C TYR A 450 -8.43 -8.32 -15.31
N TYR A 451 -9.54 -8.53 -16.01
CA TYR A 451 -10.54 -9.54 -15.71
C TYR A 451 -10.65 -10.56 -16.84
N PHE A 452 -10.82 -11.83 -16.47
CA PHE A 452 -11.26 -12.88 -17.38
C PHE A 452 -12.52 -13.56 -16.86
N LYS A 453 -13.52 -13.74 -17.73
CA LYS A 453 -14.73 -14.48 -17.39
C LYS A 453 -14.46 -15.96 -17.10
N SER A 454 -13.45 -16.53 -17.76
CA SER A 454 -12.96 -17.89 -17.55
C SER A 454 -11.45 -17.89 -17.74
N ALA A 455 -10.72 -18.69 -16.98
CA ALA A 455 -9.26 -18.79 -17.10
C ALA A 455 -8.84 -19.08 -18.55
N PRO A 456 -7.99 -18.23 -19.18
CA PRO A 456 -7.47 -18.48 -20.52
C PRO A 456 -6.69 -19.78 -20.60
N LYS A 457 -6.83 -20.52 -21.71
CA LYS A 457 -6.06 -21.76 -21.97
C LYS A 457 -4.76 -21.49 -22.72
N ASP A 458 -4.74 -20.42 -23.50
CA ASP A 458 -3.60 -19.97 -24.26
C ASP A 458 -2.77 -18.96 -23.46
N GLU A 459 -1.62 -18.61 -23.99
CA GLU A 459 -0.74 -17.60 -23.41
C GLU A 459 -1.43 -16.25 -23.29
N VAL A 460 -1.30 -15.64 -22.13
CA VAL A 460 -1.66 -14.24 -21.88
C VAL A 460 -0.39 -13.43 -21.91
N THR A 461 -0.42 -12.27 -22.58
CA THR A 461 0.71 -11.34 -22.59
C THR A 461 0.27 -9.94 -22.22
N LEU A 462 1.16 -9.23 -21.53
CA LEU A 462 1.09 -7.79 -21.28
C LEU A 462 2.32 -7.14 -21.93
N ASP A 463 2.08 -6.33 -22.97
CA ASP A 463 3.11 -5.48 -23.56
C ASP A 463 2.97 -4.06 -23.00
N ILE A 464 4.05 -3.52 -22.47
CA ILE A 464 4.15 -2.11 -22.12
C ILE A 464 4.83 -1.40 -23.30
N LEU A 465 4.19 -0.37 -23.83
CA LEU A 465 4.67 0.41 -24.96
C LEU A 465 4.89 1.87 -24.52
N ASP A 466 5.91 2.53 -25.06
CA ASP A 466 6.11 3.96 -24.85
C ASP A 466 5.11 4.81 -25.68
N ALA A 467 5.17 6.13 -25.52
CA ALA A 467 4.34 7.07 -26.27
C ALA A 467 4.50 6.98 -27.80
N GLN A 468 5.58 6.38 -28.30
CA GLN A 468 5.82 6.16 -29.74
C GLN A 468 5.38 4.75 -30.20
N GLY A 469 4.84 3.93 -29.30
CA GLY A 469 4.42 2.56 -29.58
C GLY A 469 5.55 1.54 -29.60
N LYS A 470 6.75 1.91 -29.15
CA LYS A 470 7.89 0.99 -29.05
C LYS A 470 7.78 0.15 -27.77
N LEU A 471 8.11 -1.13 -27.88
CA LEU A 471 8.09 -2.06 -26.76
C LEU A 471 9.09 -1.66 -25.67
N VAL A 472 8.58 -1.51 -24.45
CA VAL A 472 9.32 -1.23 -23.21
C VAL A 472 9.55 -2.53 -22.45
N ARG A 473 8.48 -3.27 -22.17
CA ARG A 473 8.51 -4.53 -21.42
C ARG A 473 7.51 -5.52 -22.04
N HIS A 474 7.92 -6.78 -22.18
CA HIS A 474 7.04 -7.89 -22.55
C HIS A 474 6.91 -8.85 -21.37
N LEU A 475 5.68 -9.17 -20.99
CA LEU A 475 5.36 -10.07 -19.89
C LEU A 475 4.44 -11.18 -20.39
N SER A 476 4.64 -12.40 -19.89
CA SER A 476 3.89 -13.59 -20.31
C SER A 476 3.41 -14.41 -19.11
N SER A 477 2.28 -15.08 -19.28
CA SER A 477 1.76 -16.07 -18.32
C SER A 477 2.47 -17.42 -18.42
N LYS A 478 3.40 -17.59 -19.37
CA LYS A 478 4.24 -18.78 -19.48
C LYS A 478 5.62 -18.52 -18.89
N GLU A 479 6.06 -19.42 -18.02
CA GLU A 479 7.42 -19.41 -17.52
C GLU A 479 8.43 -19.68 -18.64
N LYS A 480 9.49 -18.87 -18.65
CA LYS A 480 10.70 -19.19 -19.40
C LYS A 480 11.52 -20.18 -18.58
N LYS A 481 12.12 -21.17 -19.25
CA LYS A 481 13.10 -22.04 -18.61
C LYS A 481 14.37 -21.25 -18.36
N GLU A 482 14.62 -20.88 -17.11
CA GLU A 482 15.83 -20.21 -16.69
C GLU A 482 16.67 -21.15 -15.81
N ASN A 483 17.99 -21.05 -15.91
CA ASN A 483 18.90 -21.73 -15.00
C ASN A 483 18.97 -20.89 -13.72
N GLU A 484 18.23 -21.31 -12.70
CA GLU A 484 18.13 -20.60 -11.42
C GLU A 484 19.38 -20.81 -10.56
N GLN A 485 19.73 -19.79 -9.80
CA GLN A 485 20.65 -19.95 -8.67
C GLN A 485 19.92 -20.67 -7.53
N PRO A 486 20.62 -21.49 -6.73
CA PRO A 486 20.02 -22.04 -5.51
C PRO A 486 19.57 -20.90 -4.59
N PRO A 487 18.38 -20.98 -3.97
CA PRO A 487 17.95 -19.97 -3.00
C PRO A 487 18.91 -19.97 -1.81
N GLU A 488 19.51 -18.82 -1.52
CA GLU A 488 20.41 -18.63 -0.38
C GLU A 488 19.63 -18.34 0.91
N TRP A 489 18.53 -17.61 0.79
CA TRP A 489 17.68 -17.18 1.89
C TRP A 489 16.27 -17.77 1.73
N PRO A 490 15.90 -18.83 2.48
CA PRO A 490 14.64 -19.54 2.29
C PRO A 490 13.40 -18.67 2.58
N ASP A 491 13.56 -17.60 3.35
CA ASP A 491 12.49 -16.68 3.71
C ASP A 491 12.38 -15.48 2.76
N ARG A 492 13.21 -15.41 1.72
CA ARG A 492 13.21 -14.30 0.76
C ARG A 492 11.98 -14.39 -0.14
N VAL A 493 11.24 -13.30 -0.24
CA VAL A 493 10.12 -13.17 -1.16
C VAL A 493 10.65 -12.90 -2.58
N GLU A 494 10.42 -13.82 -3.51
CA GLU A 494 10.75 -13.63 -4.92
C GLU A 494 9.68 -12.83 -5.65
N ALA A 495 10.10 -12.00 -6.62
CA ALA A 495 9.18 -11.34 -7.52
C ALA A 495 8.52 -12.37 -8.46
N PRO A 496 7.21 -12.22 -8.77
CA PRO A 496 6.53 -13.12 -9.69
C PRO A 496 7.14 -13.04 -11.10
N LYS A 497 7.58 -14.19 -11.62
CA LYS A 497 8.21 -14.31 -12.95
C LYS A 497 7.21 -14.25 -14.11
N THR A 498 5.93 -14.50 -13.83
CA THR A 498 4.86 -14.55 -14.82
C THR A 498 3.67 -13.69 -14.40
N ILE A 499 2.90 -13.27 -15.39
CA ILE A 499 1.63 -12.57 -15.14
C ILE A 499 0.52 -13.58 -14.86
N PRO A 500 -0.40 -13.29 -13.92
CA PRO A 500 -1.49 -14.21 -13.61
C PRO A 500 -2.49 -14.33 -14.78
N ALA A 501 -3.06 -15.52 -14.96
CA ALA A 501 -4.05 -15.82 -16.00
C ALA A 501 -5.23 -16.62 -15.42
N ASN A 502 -5.72 -16.17 -14.25
CA ASN A 502 -6.78 -16.85 -13.51
C ASN A 502 -8.17 -16.41 -13.99
N GLU A 503 -9.19 -17.24 -13.73
CA GLU A 503 -10.58 -16.80 -13.80
C GLU A 503 -10.84 -15.69 -12.77
N GLY A 504 -11.61 -14.67 -13.16
CA GLY A 504 -11.89 -13.52 -12.31
C GLY A 504 -10.88 -12.40 -12.46
N MET A 505 -10.66 -11.65 -11.36
CA MET A 505 -9.70 -10.56 -11.34
C MET A 505 -8.25 -11.04 -11.24
N ASN A 506 -7.39 -10.39 -12.01
CA ASN A 506 -5.95 -10.55 -12.02
C ASN A 506 -5.30 -9.18 -11.86
N ARG A 507 -4.22 -9.13 -11.08
CA ARG A 507 -3.40 -7.93 -10.86
C ARG A 507 -1.94 -8.27 -11.09
N PHE A 508 -1.24 -7.39 -11.80
CA PHE A 508 0.21 -7.44 -11.92
C PHE A 508 0.80 -6.05 -11.71
N ALA A 509 1.88 -5.94 -10.94
CA ALA A 509 2.60 -4.68 -10.76
C ALA A 509 3.81 -4.66 -11.68
N TRP A 510 3.78 -3.82 -12.73
CA TRP A 510 4.97 -3.59 -13.54
C TRP A 510 5.97 -2.78 -12.73
N ASP A 511 7.14 -3.36 -12.46
CA ASP A 511 8.27 -2.78 -11.71
C ASP A 511 8.90 -1.52 -12.35
N LEU A 512 8.26 -1.01 -13.40
CA LEU A 512 8.64 0.17 -14.16
C LEU A 512 9.95 -0.01 -14.94
N ARG A 513 10.46 -1.24 -15.09
CA ARG A 513 11.71 -1.49 -15.80
C ARG A 513 11.46 -1.93 -17.23
N TYR A 514 12.38 -1.57 -18.10
CA TYR A 514 12.46 -2.10 -19.46
C TYR A 514 12.76 -3.62 -19.43
N ASN A 515 12.71 -4.27 -20.59
CA ASN A 515 13.23 -5.64 -20.70
C ASN A 515 14.66 -5.73 -20.16
N GLU A 516 14.93 -6.83 -19.46
CA GLU A 516 16.26 -7.13 -18.96
C GLU A 516 17.27 -7.29 -20.11
N PRO A 517 18.56 -7.01 -19.84
CA PRO A 517 19.64 -7.46 -20.71
C PRO A 517 19.56 -8.97 -20.99
N ILE A 518 20.17 -9.41 -22.10
CA ILE A 518 20.36 -10.85 -22.37
C ILE A 518 20.98 -11.48 -21.13
N GLN A 519 20.45 -12.57 -20.58
CA GLN A 519 21.00 -13.22 -19.38
C GLN A 519 22.06 -14.29 -19.72
N ILE A 520 22.97 -14.56 -18.78
CA ILE A 520 23.90 -15.70 -18.86
C ILE A 520 23.33 -16.84 -18.01
N PRO A 521 22.92 -17.97 -18.59
CA PRO A 521 22.33 -19.07 -17.83
C PRO A 521 23.28 -19.58 -16.73
N GLY A 522 22.81 -19.56 -15.48
CA GLY A 522 23.55 -20.04 -14.31
C GLY A 522 24.72 -19.16 -13.88
N ALA A 523 24.79 -17.90 -14.31
CA ALA A 523 25.77 -16.96 -13.78
C ALA A 523 25.43 -16.58 -12.32
N PHE A 524 26.48 -16.42 -11.51
CA PHE A 524 26.38 -15.88 -10.15
C PHE A 524 26.56 -14.36 -10.18
N TYR A 525 25.90 -13.66 -9.25
CA TYR A 525 26.01 -12.22 -9.01
C TYR A 525 26.04 -12.01 -7.50
N SER A 526 26.70 -10.96 -6.99
CA SER A 526 26.67 -10.66 -5.56
C SER A 526 25.31 -10.17 -5.06
N GLY A 527 24.43 -9.75 -5.97
CA GLY A 527 23.05 -9.36 -5.72
C GLY A 527 22.11 -9.95 -6.77
N ASN A 528 21.13 -9.16 -7.19
CA ASN A 528 20.26 -9.55 -8.30
C ASN A 528 20.98 -9.50 -9.65
N PRO A 529 20.57 -10.33 -10.63
CA PRO A 529 21.08 -10.22 -12.00
C PRO A 529 20.73 -8.86 -12.62
N PRO A 530 21.48 -8.42 -13.65
CA PRO A 530 21.24 -7.14 -14.33
C PRO A 530 19.80 -6.97 -14.77
N ARG A 531 19.24 -5.80 -14.45
CA ARG A 531 17.84 -5.44 -14.74
C ARG A 531 17.73 -4.40 -15.85
N GLY A 532 16.55 -4.30 -16.46
CA GLY A 532 16.27 -3.25 -17.44
C GLY A 532 16.29 -1.84 -16.81
N ALA A 533 16.55 -0.82 -17.63
CA ALA A 533 16.58 0.56 -17.20
C ALA A 533 15.21 0.97 -16.63
N LEU A 534 15.21 1.80 -15.58
CA LEU A 534 13.97 2.29 -14.97
C LEU A 534 13.29 3.32 -15.88
N ALA A 535 11.99 3.17 -16.11
CA ALA A 535 11.23 3.99 -17.04
C ALA A 535 11.19 5.47 -16.64
N LEU A 536 11.20 6.35 -17.64
CA LEU A 536 11.05 7.79 -17.44
C LEU A 536 9.60 8.15 -17.15
N PRO A 537 9.32 9.19 -16.35
CA PRO A 537 7.99 9.76 -16.25
C PRO A 537 7.45 10.12 -17.65
N GLY A 538 6.17 9.82 -17.89
CA GLY A 538 5.53 10.01 -19.19
C GLY A 538 4.35 9.07 -19.41
N ASP A 539 3.84 9.12 -20.64
CA ASP A 539 2.71 8.31 -21.08
C ASP A 539 3.19 7.00 -21.70
N TYR A 540 2.58 5.90 -21.25
CA TYR A 540 2.78 4.55 -21.75
C TYR A 540 1.43 3.95 -22.15
N GLN A 541 1.46 2.84 -22.87
CA GLN A 541 0.30 2.02 -23.17
C GLN A 541 0.51 0.61 -22.65
N VAL A 542 -0.47 0.09 -21.93
CA VAL A 542 -0.56 -1.32 -21.56
C VAL A 542 -1.41 -2.02 -22.59
N LYS A 543 -0.89 -3.08 -23.19
CA LYS A 543 -1.58 -3.89 -24.19
C LYS A 543 -1.73 -5.33 -23.68
N LEU A 544 -2.94 -5.70 -23.32
CA LEU A 544 -3.31 -7.07 -22.94
C LEU A 544 -3.71 -7.87 -24.17
N THR A 545 -3.09 -9.03 -24.37
CA THR A 545 -3.46 -9.99 -25.43
C THR A 545 -3.76 -11.34 -24.81
N ALA A 546 -4.98 -11.83 -25.04
CA ALA A 546 -5.46 -13.14 -24.61
C ALA A 546 -6.68 -13.56 -25.44
N ILE A 547 -7.01 -14.85 -25.48
CA ILE A 547 -8.24 -15.39 -26.12
C ILE A 547 -8.48 -14.89 -27.56
N GLY A 548 -7.40 -14.66 -28.32
CA GLY A 548 -7.45 -14.12 -29.68
C GLY A 548 -7.88 -12.64 -29.78
N LYS A 549 -7.92 -11.92 -28.67
CA LYS A 549 -8.30 -10.49 -28.56
C LYS A 549 -7.14 -9.67 -27.99
N THR A 550 -7.16 -8.39 -28.28
CA THR A 550 -6.23 -7.40 -27.72
C THR A 550 -7.02 -6.21 -27.19
N GLN A 551 -6.64 -5.71 -26.02
CA GLN A 551 -7.12 -4.45 -25.45
C GLN A 551 -5.94 -3.58 -25.02
N THR A 552 -6.11 -2.27 -25.11
CA THR A 552 -5.10 -1.29 -24.74
C THR A 552 -5.66 -0.28 -23.76
N ALA A 553 -4.87 0.09 -22.76
CA ALA A 553 -5.18 1.17 -21.82
C ALA A 553 -3.97 2.10 -21.68
N MET A 554 -4.21 3.38 -21.41
CA MET A 554 -3.11 4.34 -21.17
C MET A 554 -2.51 4.07 -19.78
N LEU A 555 -1.25 4.38 -19.56
CA LEU A 555 -0.64 4.36 -18.24
C LEU A 555 0.16 5.64 -18.08
N HIS A 556 -0.20 6.43 -17.07
CA HIS A 556 0.51 7.66 -16.75
C HIS A 556 1.52 7.38 -15.63
N LEU A 557 2.80 7.61 -15.91
CA LEU A 557 3.87 7.50 -14.94
C LEU A 557 4.36 8.89 -14.56
N VAL A 558 4.26 9.26 -13.28
CA VAL A 558 4.74 10.55 -12.77
C VAL A 558 6.03 10.39 -11.97
N ILE A 559 6.80 11.46 -11.86
CA ILE A 559 7.99 11.52 -11.00
C ILE A 559 7.58 11.34 -9.53
N ASP A 560 8.47 10.80 -8.70
CA ASP A 560 8.29 10.83 -7.24
C ASP A 560 8.10 12.29 -6.78
N PRO A 561 6.99 12.64 -6.12
CA PRO A 561 6.75 13.99 -5.61
C PRO A 561 7.87 14.55 -4.72
N ARG A 562 8.64 13.68 -4.05
CA ARG A 562 9.80 14.04 -3.22
C ARG A 562 11.00 14.50 -4.05
N THR A 563 11.07 14.11 -5.32
CA THR A 563 12.13 14.46 -6.28
C THR A 563 11.61 15.27 -7.46
N LYS A 564 10.48 15.99 -7.29
CA LYS A 564 9.99 16.95 -8.29
C LYS A 564 11.11 17.88 -8.78
N ASP A 565 11.01 18.31 -10.04
CA ASP A 565 11.96 19.19 -10.74
C ASP A 565 13.25 18.51 -11.27
N HIS A 566 13.43 17.19 -11.10
CA HIS A 566 14.60 16.45 -11.62
C HIS A 566 14.35 15.71 -12.95
N GLU A 567 13.28 16.03 -13.70
CA GLU A 567 12.90 15.32 -14.93
C GLU A 567 14.01 15.37 -16.01
N ARG A 568 14.71 16.50 -16.11
CA ARG A 568 15.84 16.65 -17.08
C ARG A 568 17.04 15.79 -16.70
N GLU A 569 17.27 15.61 -15.41
CA GLU A 569 18.37 14.80 -14.89
C GLU A 569 18.10 13.31 -15.14
N LEU A 570 16.85 12.89 -14.91
CA LEU A 570 16.39 11.53 -15.19
C LEU A 570 16.62 11.12 -16.64
N ALA A 571 16.40 12.02 -17.61
CA ALA A 571 16.63 11.70 -19.02
C ALA A 571 18.09 11.30 -19.31
N LYS A 572 19.06 11.98 -18.68
CA LYS A 572 20.49 11.66 -18.82
C LYS A 572 20.86 10.37 -18.09
N GLN A 573 20.26 10.14 -16.92
CA GLN A 573 20.43 8.90 -16.17
C GLN A 573 19.92 7.70 -16.97
N PHE A 574 18.72 7.82 -17.53
CA PHE A 574 18.09 6.80 -18.36
C PHE A 574 18.92 6.50 -19.61
N GLU A 575 19.50 7.53 -20.24
CA GLU A 575 20.42 7.36 -21.36
C GLU A 575 21.63 6.51 -20.97
N LEU A 576 22.30 6.82 -19.85
CA LEU A 576 23.44 6.05 -19.38
C LEU A 576 23.03 4.61 -18.99
N SER A 577 21.94 4.44 -18.23
CA SER A 577 21.42 3.13 -17.81
C SER A 577 21.09 2.25 -19.03
N THR A 578 20.49 2.83 -20.08
CA THR A 578 20.23 2.15 -21.35
C THR A 578 21.53 1.74 -22.06
N GLN A 579 22.54 2.62 -22.07
CA GLN A 579 23.85 2.30 -22.65
C GLN A 579 24.55 1.17 -21.89
N VAL A 580 24.52 1.19 -20.55
CA VAL A 580 25.06 0.13 -19.69
C VAL A 580 24.37 -1.20 -19.99
N ASN A 581 23.04 -1.24 -20.00
CA ASN A 581 22.28 -2.45 -20.29
C ASN A 581 22.55 -3.04 -21.68
N LYS A 582 22.80 -2.18 -22.68
CA LYS A 582 23.25 -2.61 -24.00
C LYS A 582 24.64 -3.28 -23.92
N ARG A 583 25.59 -2.69 -23.21
CA ARG A 583 26.94 -3.26 -23.04
C ARG A 583 26.93 -4.58 -22.27
N ILE A 584 26.09 -4.69 -21.24
CA ILE A 584 25.82 -5.94 -20.53
C ILE A 584 25.29 -7.01 -21.50
N SER A 585 24.30 -6.67 -22.33
CA SER A 585 23.75 -7.60 -23.32
C SER A 585 24.80 -8.08 -24.33
N GLU A 586 25.66 -7.18 -24.83
CA GLU A 586 26.76 -7.53 -25.74
C GLU A 586 27.78 -8.47 -25.07
N LEU A 587 28.10 -8.22 -23.80
CA LEU A 587 28.96 -9.09 -22.99
C LEU A 587 28.32 -10.48 -22.82
N HIS A 588 27.07 -10.53 -22.37
CA HIS A 588 26.35 -11.76 -22.08
C HIS A 588 26.15 -12.59 -23.35
N GLN A 589 25.83 -11.96 -24.47
CA GLN A 589 25.77 -12.61 -25.77
C GLN A 589 27.12 -13.25 -26.14
N ALA A 590 28.24 -12.53 -25.99
CA ALA A 590 29.56 -13.09 -26.26
C ALA A 590 29.89 -14.30 -25.38
N VAL A 591 29.59 -14.24 -24.08
CA VAL A 591 29.76 -15.39 -23.16
C VAL A 591 28.89 -16.57 -23.57
N ASN A 592 27.61 -16.33 -23.89
CA ASN A 592 26.69 -17.37 -24.30
C ASN A 592 27.13 -18.06 -25.60
N GLU A 593 27.59 -17.29 -26.60
CA GLU A 593 28.12 -17.85 -27.86
C GLU A 593 29.40 -18.67 -27.61
N VAL A 594 30.32 -18.17 -26.76
CA VAL A 594 31.53 -18.91 -26.38
C VAL A 594 31.17 -20.24 -25.71
N ARG A 595 30.26 -20.22 -24.74
CA ARG A 595 29.82 -21.42 -24.02
C ARG A 595 29.08 -22.39 -24.94
N GLU A 596 28.28 -21.89 -25.89
CA GLU A 596 27.63 -22.73 -26.90
C GLU A 596 28.67 -23.49 -27.74
N VAL A 597 29.69 -22.81 -28.27
CA VAL A 597 30.74 -23.46 -29.09
C VAL A 597 31.57 -24.44 -28.25
N LYS A 598 31.98 -24.05 -27.04
CA LYS A 598 32.69 -24.94 -26.11
C LYS A 598 31.90 -26.21 -25.78
N SER A 599 30.60 -26.10 -25.54
CA SER A 599 29.75 -27.26 -25.25
C SER A 599 29.69 -28.24 -26.42
N GLN A 600 29.69 -27.73 -27.65
CA GLN A 600 29.74 -28.55 -28.86
C GLN A 600 31.10 -29.24 -29.01
N ILE A 601 32.20 -28.52 -28.79
CA ILE A 601 33.56 -29.11 -28.82
C ILE A 601 33.67 -30.23 -27.77
N GLN A 602 33.19 -29.98 -26.55
CA GLN A 602 33.21 -30.97 -25.49
C GLN A 602 32.34 -32.19 -25.83
N ALA A 603 31.17 -32.00 -26.44
CA ALA A 603 30.33 -33.10 -26.89
C ALA A 603 31.00 -33.95 -27.97
N LEU A 604 31.72 -33.31 -28.92
CA LEU A 604 32.51 -34.01 -29.93
C LEU A 604 33.67 -34.78 -29.28
N ARG A 605 34.39 -34.17 -28.33
CA ARG A 605 35.49 -34.80 -27.59
C ARG A 605 35.01 -36.03 -26.81
N THR A 606 33.91 -35.91 -26.07
CA THR A 606 33.33 -37.02 -25.30
C THR A 606 32.88 -38.18 -26.19
N LYS A 607 32.40 -37.90 -27.40
CA LYS A 607 31.85 -38.93 -28.28
C LYS A 607 32.89 -39.56 -29.23
N PHE A 608 33.91 -38.81 -29.63
CA PHE A 608 34.83 -39.19 -30.71
C PHE A 608 36.32 -39.02 -30.37
N GLY A 609 36.68 -38.69 -29.13
CA GLY A 609 38.05 -38.36 -28.72
C GLY A 609 39.09 -39.47 -28.96
N ASP A 610 38.66 -40.73 -29.02
CA ASP A 610 39.53 -41.88 -29.26
C ASP A 610 39.72 -42.21 -30.76
N ASP A 611 38.98 -41.57 -31.67
CA ASP A 611 39.09 -41.84 -33.12
C ASP A 611 40.26 -41.05 -33.76
N PRO A 612 41.30 -41.75 -34.28
CA PRO A 612 42.47 -41.10 -34.88
C PRO A 612 42.14 -40.17 -36.05
N LYS A 613 41.01 -40.40 -36.75
CA LYS A 613 40.60 -39.58 -37.90
C LYS A 613 40.18 -38.17 -37.49
N VAL A 614 39.72 -37.99 -36.26
CA VAL A 614 39.18 -36.73 -35.75
C VAL A 614 40.23 -35.93 -34.99
N LYS A 615 41.36 -36.56 -34.64
CA LYS A 615 42.44 -35.97 -33.84
C LYS A 615 42.91 -34.61 -34.38
N PRO A 616 43.16 -34.40 -35.70
CA PRO A 616 43.58 -33.08 -36.19
C PRO A 616 42.51 -31.99 -36.01
N ALA A 617 41.23 -32.35 -36.13
CA ALA A 617 40.11 -31.43 -35.95
C ALA A 617 39.92 -31.09 -34.46
N LEU A 618 40.09 -32.07 -33.56
CA LEU A 618 40.04 -31.87 -32.11
C LEU A 618 41.23 -31.04 -31.62
N ASP A 619 42.45 -31.30 -32.10
CA ASP A 619 43.64 -30.49 -31.73
C ASP A 619 43.46 -29.01 -32.13
N ALA A 620 42.88 -28.75 -33.31
CA ALA A 620 42.53 -27.39 -33.75
C ALA A 620 41.40 -26.77 -32.90
N ALA A 621 40.40 -27.58 -32.52
CA ALA A 621 39.32 -27.17 -31.63
C ALA A 621 39.83 -26.82 -30.23
N ASP A 622 40.80 -27.55 -29.70
CA ASP A 622 41.43 -27.30 -28.39
C ASP A 622 42.18 -25.96 -28.40
N GLY A 623 42.93 -25.67 -29.46
CA GLY A 623 43.59 -24.38 -29.64
C GLY A 623 42.60 -23.21 -29.69
N MET A 624 41.45 -23.40 -30.35
CA MET A 624 40.37 -22.42 -30.38
C MET A 624 39.68 -22.28 -29.02
N GLU A 625 39.42 -23.40 -28.33
CA GLU A 625 38.84 -23.44 -26.98
C GLU A 625 39.72 -22.70 -25.96
N HIS A 626 41.04 -22.80 -26.07
CA HIS A 626 41.97 -22.05 -25.22
C HIS A 626 41.82 -20.54 -25.44
N LYS A 627 41.87 -20.08 -26.70
CA LYS A 627 41.65 -18.66 -27.05
C LYS A 627 40.28 -18.15 -26.56
N MET A 628 39.23 -18.97 -26.70
CA MET A 628 37.89 -18.64 -26.20
C MET A 628 37.86 -18.55 -24.68
N SER A 629 38.61 -19.41 -23.97
CA SER A 629 38.72 -19.38 -22.51
C SER A 629 39.42 -18.12 -22.02
N ASP A 630 40.47 -17.68 -22.70
CA ASP A 630 41.17 -16.43 -22.36
C ASP A 630 40.23 -15.22 -22.46
N VAL A 631 39.35 -15.20 -23.47
CA VAL A 631 38.32 -14.16 -23.61
C VAL A 631 37.26 -14.29 -22.51
N GLU A 632 36.68 -15.48 -22.33
CA GLU A 632 35.61 -15.72 -21.35
C GLU A 632 36.04 -15.31 -19.93
N GLN A 633 37.27 -15.65 -19.51
CA GLN A 633 37.80 -15.32 -18.19
C GLN A 633 37.98 -13.82 -17.95
N GLN A 634 38.05 -13.00 -18.99
CA GLN A 634 38.04 -11.53 -18.88
C GLN A 634 36.62 -10.95 -18.88
N LEU A 635 35.67 -11.65 -19.53
CA LEU A 635 34.26 -11.26 -19.57
C LEU A 635 33.55 -11.61 -18.26
N ILE A 636 33.72 -12.83 -17.74
CA ILE A 636 33.03 -13.35 -16.55
C ILE A 636 33.98 -14.15 -15.65
N GLN A 637 33.75 -14.08 -14.33
CA GLN A 637 34.49 -14.89 -13.37
C GLN A 637 34.00 -16.34 -13.36
N VAL A 638 34.68 -17.20 -14.12
CA VAL A 638 34.27 -18.61 -14.32
C VAL A 638 34.37 -19.49 -13.07
N ASN A 639 35.10 -19.06 -12.03
CA ASN A 639 35.28 -19.84 -10.79
C ASN A 639 34.21 -19.55 -9.73
N MET A 640 33.34 -18.56 -9.97
CA MET A 640 32.31 -18.17 -9.02
C MET A 640 31.22 -19.26 -8.92
N LYS A 641 30.91 -19.70 -7.70
CA LYS A 641 29.93 -20.77 -7.42
C LYS A 641 28.89 -20.40 -6.36
N GLY A 642 28.84 -19.12 -5.98
CA GLY A 642 27.95 -18.56 -4.97
C GLY A 642 27.93 -17.03 -5.10
N SER A 643 26.93 -16.40 -4.51
CA SER A 643 26.72 -14.94 -4.48
C SER A 643 27.93 -14.20 -3.92
N GLU A 644 28.50 -14.65 -2.80
CA GLU A 644 29.72 -14.06 -2.22
C GLU A 644 31.04 -14.58 -2.81
N GLY A 645 31.00 -15.30 -3.94
CA GLY A 645 32.21 -15.81 -4.57
C GLY A 645 33.15 -14.71 -5.08
N ASN A 646 32.64 -13.50 -5.26
CA ASN A 646 33.42 -12.29 -5.59
C ASN A 646 34.41 -11.88 -4.48
N LEU A 647 34.25 -12.35 -3.24
CA LEU A 647 35.21 -12.16 -2.17
C LEU A 647 36.45 -13.05 -2.34
N ALA A 648 36.30 -14.19 -3.02
CA ALA A 648 37.38 -15.15 -3.25
C ALA A 648 38.12 -14.91 -4.58
N PHE A 649 37.44 -14.31 -5.57
CA PHE A 649 37.99 -14.12 -6.92
C PHE A 649 37.77 -12.69 -7.41
N PRO A 650 38.74 -12.06 -8.12
CA PRO A 650 38.57 -10.70 -8.63
C PRO A 650 37.36 -10.54 -9.56
N ASN A 651 36.69 -9.39 -9.47
CA ASN A 651 35.60 -9.02 -10.36
C ASN A 651 36.08 -8.89 -11.81
N MET A 652 35.37 -9.54 -12.72
CA MET A 652 35.54 -9.40 -14.17
C MET A 652 34.50 -8.44 -14.75
N LEU A 653 34.49 -8.26 -16.07
CA LEU A 653 33.64 -7.25 -16.71
C LEU A 653 32.15 -7.41 -16.39
N ASN A 654 31.65 -8.65 -16.30
CA ASN A 654 30.25 -8.97 -15.95
C ASN A 654 29.84 -8.32 -14.62
N GLU A 655 30.56 -8.67 -13.55
CA GLU A 655 30.30 -8.15 -12.20
C GLU A 655 30.58 -6.64 -12.10
N ALA A 656 31.58 -6.15 -12.83
CA ALA A 656 31.90 -4.73 -12.85
C ALA A 656 30.82 -3.89 -13.52
N PHE A 657 30.21 -4.38 -14.61
CA PHE A 657 29.07 -3.71 -15.24
C PHE A 657 27.80 -3.84 -14.39
N ASP A 658 27.56 -5.00 -13.80
CA ASP A 658 26.41 -5.24 -12.92
C ASP A 658 26.42 -4.28 -11.71
N THR A 659 27.49 -4.31 -10.92
CA THR A 659 27.66 -3.40 -9.77
C THR A 659 27.66 -1.92 -10.18
N PHE A 660 28.21 -1.59 -11.35
CA PHE A 660 28.14 -0.23 -11.90
C PHE A 660 26.70 0.17 -12.27
N SER A 661 25.88 -0.74 -12.80
CA SER A 661 24.49 -0.47 -13.15
C SER A 661 23.68 -0.05 -11.91
N HIS A 662 23.87 -0.73 -10.77
CA HIS A 662 23.27 -0.36 -9.49
C HIS A 662 23.68 1.05 -9.03
N SER A 663 24.94 1.44 -9.27
CA SER A 663 25.40 2.80 -8.98
C SER A 663 24.74 3.85 -9.87
N VAL A 664 24.51 3.56 -11.15
CA VAL A 664 23.82 4.49 -12.07
C VAL A 664 22.36 4.64 -11.67
N ASP A 665 21.70 3.56 -11.27
CA ASP A 665 20.30 3.53 -10.86
C ASP A 665 20.07 4.14 -9.45
N ALA A 666 21.13 4.46 -8.70
CA ALA A 666 21.01 5.02 -7.36
C ALA A 666 20.48 6.48 -7.38
N GLY A 667 19.19 6.65 -7.11
CA GLY A 667 18.51 7.95 -7.00
C GLY A 667 18.08 8.53 -8.35
N ASP A 668 17.71 9.82 -8.39
CA ASP A 668 17.07 10.48 -9.54
C ASP A 668 17.58 11.94 -9.80
N ARG A 669 18.69 12.32 -10.46
CA ARG A 669 20.05 11.77 -10.44
C ARG A 669 20.77 11.91 -11.80
N GLU A 670 21.22 13.10 -12.24
CA GLU A 670 22.12 13.20 -13.41
C GLU A 670 23.41 12.39 -13.16
N PRO A 671 23.88 11.57 -14.12
CA PRO A 671 25.13 10.84 -13.98
C PRO A 671 26.32 11.75 -13.69
N THR A 672 27.07 11.37 -12.66
CA THR A 672 28.29 12.08 -12.27
C THR A 672 29.42 11.86 -13.28
N LYS A 673 30.36 12.80 -13.33
CA LYS A 673 31.57 12.65 -14.17
C LYS A 673 32.34 11.34 -13.90
N PRO A 674 32.57 10.92 -12.64
CA PRO A 674 33.17 9.62 -12.35
C PRO A 674 32.37 8.43 -12.93
N GLN A 675 31.03 8.45 -12.88
CA GLN A 675 30.23 7.39 -13.50
C GLN A 675 30.44 7.34 -15.02
N MET A 676 30.48 8.49 -15.69
CA MET A 676 30.77 8.56 -17.13
C MET A 676 32.19 8.03 -17.45
N ASP A 677 33.18 8.33 -16.61
CA ASP A 677 34.56 7.85 -16.79
C ASP A 677 34.68 6.33 -16.57
N VAL A 678 33.99 5.79 -15.56
CA VAL A 678 33.90 4.33 -15.33
C VAL A 678 33.22 3.65 -16.51
N PHE A 679 32.10 4.19 -17.01
CA PHE A 679 31.42 3.64 -18.18
C PHE A 679 32.34 3.59 -19.41
N ALA A 680 33.09 4.67 -19.68
CA ALA A 680 34.05 4.71 -20.78
C ALA A 680 35.16 3.67 -20.61
N SER A 681 35.69 3.52 -19.40
CA SER A 681 36.73 2.53 -19.07
C SER A 681 36.25 1.09 -19.25
N LEU A 682 35.10 0.74 -18.68
CA LEU A 682 34.51 -0.60 -18.80
C LEU A 682 34.15 -0.91 -20.26
N SER A 683 33.59 0.06 -20.98
CA SER A 683 33.25 -0.10 -22.40
C SER A 683 34.49 -0.36 -23.25
N GLY A 684 35.59 0.38 -23.04
CA GLY A 684 36.84 0.16 -23.77
C GLY A 684 37.46 -1.22 -23.51
N ARG A 685 37.41 -1.70 -22.26
CA ARG A 685 37.85 -3.06 -21.91
C ARG A 685 37.01 -4.14 -22.58
N LEU A 686 35.69 -3.95 -22.64
CA LEU A 686 34.79 -4.87 -23.33
C LEU A 686 35.03 -4.87 -24.85
N ASP A 687 35.25 -3.71 -25.47
CA ASP A 687 35.54 -3.62 -26.90
C ASP A 687 36.80 -4.42 -27.29
N GLU A 688 37.82 -4.42 -26.43
CA GLU A 688 39.02 -5.24 -26.64
C GLU A 688 38.68 -6.74 -26.69
N GLN A 689 37.85 -7.22 -25.76
CA GLN A 689 37.47 -8.64 -25.70
C GLN A 689 36.50 -9.03 -26.82
N LEU A 690 35.52 -8.17 -27.15
CA LEU A 690 34.62 -8.39 -28.28
C LEU A 690 35.38 -8.44 -29.60
N LYS A 691 36.43 -7.63 -29.77
CA LYS A 691 37.30 -7.69 -30.95
C LYS A 691 38.03 -9.02 -31.04
N LYS A 692 38.57 -9.54 -29.94
CA LYS A 692 39.20 -10.88 -29.88
C LYS A 692 38.20 -11.98 -30.20
N TRP A 693 37.01 -11.93 -29.61
CA TRP A 693 35.93 -12.88 -29.88
C TRP A 693 35.51 -12.87 -31.36
N ASN A 694 35.32 -11.68 -31.94
CA ASN A 694 34.96 -11.55 -33.35
C ASN A 694 36.04 -12.09 -34.29
N ALA A 695 37.32 -11.91 -33.97
CA ALA A 695 38.42 -12.52 -34.73
C ALA A 695 38.36 -14.06 -34.67
N ILE A 696 38.13 -14.64 -33.48
CA ILE A 696 37.95 -16.10 -33.34
C ILE A 696 36.76 -16.58 -34.17
N LYS A 697 35.62 -15.87 -34.13
CA LYS A 697 34.42 -16.20 -34.92
C LYS A 697 34.65 -16.13 -36.43
N GLN A 698 35.43 -15.18 -36.91
CA GLN A 698 35.64 -14.96 -38.34
C GLN A 698 36.77 -15.82 -38.91
N ASP A 699 37.83 -16.05 -38.13
CA ASP A 699 39.06 -16.67 -38.62
C ASP A 699 39.23 -18.11 -38.17
N ASP A 700 38.98 -18.41 -36.89
CA ASP A 700 39.25 -19.73 -36.30
C ASP A 700 38.03 -20.66 -36.46
N LEU A 701 36.83 -20.19 -36.12
CA LEU A 701 35.61 -21.02 -36.14
C LEU A 701 35.31 -21.64 -37.52
N PRO A 702 35.39 -20.93 -38.65
CA PRO A 702 35.15 -21.53 -39.96
C PRO A 702 36.21 -22.56 -40.34
N LYS A 703 37.48 -22.33 -39.96
CA LYS A 703 38.59 -23.26 -40.23
C LYS A 703 38.43 -24.55 -39.43
N VAL A 704 38.15 -24.45 -38.14
CA VAL A 704 37.90 -25.61 -37.27
C VAL A 704 36.64 -26.36 -37.74
N THR A 705 35.58 -25.63 -38.10
CA THR A 705 34.35 -26.24 -38.62
C THR A 705 34.58 -27.00 -39.94
N ALA A 706 35.45 -26.49 -40.82
CA ALA A 706 35.81 -27.20 -42.05
C ALA A 706 36.53 -28.53 -41.75
N LEU A 707 37.50 -28.52 -40.83
CA LEU A 707 38.21 -29.73 -40.40
C LEU A 707 37.27 -30.76 -39.73
N ILE A 708 36.31 -30.29 -38.93
CA ILE A 708 35.30 -31.16 -38.31
C ILE A 708 34.38 -31.78 -39.38
N LYS A 709 34.00 -31.03 -40.41
CA LYS A 709 33.22 -31.55 -41.54
C LYS A 709 34.01 -32.55 -42.40
N GLU A 710 35.30 -32.33 -42.61
CA GLU A 710 36.19 -33.28 -43.32
C GLU A 710 36.29 -34.63 -42.58
N ALA A 711 36.02 -34.65 -41.28
CA ALA A 711 35.94 -35.85 -40.46
C ALA A 711 34.52 -36.45 -40.38
N ASP A 712 33.58 -36.04 -41.24
CA ASP A 712 32.16 -36.47 -41.27
C ASP A 712 31.37 -36.19 -39.96
N LEU A 713 31.74 -35.14 -39.22
CA LEU A 713 31.08 -34.76 -37.97
C LEU A 713 30.17 -33.51 -38.11
N PRO A 714 29.19 -33.34 -37.19
CA PRO A 714 28.34 -32.15 -37.18
C PRO A 714 29.14 -30.86 -37.06
N ALA A 715 28.80 -29.87 -37.89
CA ALA A 715 29.43 -28.56 -37.89
C ALA A 715 29.24 -27.83 -36.56
N LEU A 716 30.27 -27.10 -36.12
CA LEU A 716 30.10 -26.13 -35.04
C LEU A 716 29.26 -24.97 -35.54
N VAL A 717 28.23 -24.60 -34.79
CA VAL A 717 27.32 -23.51 -35.15
C VAL A 717 27.06 -22.62 -33.95
N ILE A 718 27.01 -21.31 -34.19
CA ILE A 718 26.42 -20.36 -33.25
C ILE A 718 24.99 -20.15 -33.73
N LYS A 719 24.00 -20.44 -32.87
CA LYS A 719 22.61 -20.20 -33.27
C LYS A 719 22.38 -18.69 -33.33
N GLU A 720 21.77 -18.23 -34.42
CA GLU A 720 21.24 -16.87 -34.43
C GLU A 720 20.12 -16.79 -33.38
N ASN A 721 20.36 -16.01 -32.32
CA ASN A 721 19.35 -15.71 -31.32
C ASN A 721 18.21 -14.94 -32.00
N LYS A 722 17.07 -15.61 -32.22
CA LYS A 722 15.86 -15.01 -32.80
C LYS A 722 15.18 -14.00 -31.88
N GLU A 723 15.62 -13.87 -30.63
CA GLU A 723 14.99 -13.02 -29.61
C GLU A 723 15.39 -11.53 -29.69
N GLY A 724 16.32 -11.15 -30.57
CA GLY A 724 16.80 -9.76 -30.69
C GLY A 724 16.23 -8.94 -31.86
N ARG A 725 15.31 -9.45 -32.67
CA ARG A 725 14.71 -8.65 -33.75
C ARG A 725 13.59 -7.77 -33.21
N SER A 726 13.83 -6.45 -33.22
CA SER A 726 12.74 -5.45 -33.26
C SER A 726 11.74 -5.87 -34.36
N PRO A 727 10.41 -5.85 -34.11
CA PRO A 727 9.41 -6.29 -35.08
C PRO A 727 9.30 -5.44 -36.36
N ASP A 728 10.15 -4.42 -36.53
CA ASP A 728 10.16 -3.55 -37.71
C ASP A 728 10.84 -4.17 -38.92
N ARG A 729 10.23 -5.18 -39.55
CA ARG A 729 10.28 -5.33 -41.03
C ARG A 729 8.99 -5.95 -41.55
N PRO A 730 8.22 -5.25 -42.41
CA PRO A 730 7.13 -5.89 -43.15
C PRO A 730 7.75 -6.89 -44.14
N GLY A 731 7.36 -8.15 -44.03
CA GLY A 731 7.77 -9.22 -44.94
C GLY A 731 7.15 -8.97 -46.31
N GLY A 732 8.00 -8.65 -47.29
CA GLY A 732 7.68 -8.77 -48.70
C GLY A 732 8.28 -10.05 -49.26
N LEU A 733 7.40 -10.96 -49.69
CA LEU A 733 7.45 -11.68 -50.96
C LEU A 733 6.03 -12.09 -51.34
#